data_AF-A0A3A9GV04-F1
#
_entry.id   AF-A0A3A9GV04-F1
#
_cell.length_a   1.000
_cell.length_b   1.000
_cell.length_c   1.000
_cell.angle_alpha   90.00
_cell.angle_beta   90.00
_cell.angle_gamma   90.00
#
_symmetry.space_group_name_H-M   'P 1'
#
loop_
_entity.id
_entity.type
_entity.pdbx_description
1 polymer ?
#
loop_
_entity_poly.entity_id
_entity_poly.type
_entity_poly.pdbx_seq_one_letter_code
_entity_poly.pdbx_strand_id
1 'polypeptide(L)'
;MDDIFNTSYLRSNIVSWLPLKKGEDVLYIRNGVSPIEHKLHEKPINLTVIPPEMCKKIKDKFDYVICIGNFVETTEILCKDSTKGRLSQASFGIAFFMEMLKENGKLILALENKLGLKYWCGAKEEKSRNYFAGLEQDPDISGFSRKELCEILQKTGLQGRFYYPFPDYRFAISVYSDDYLPKTGELRDQVGNFDEERLTMFDEGMAMDTLIEEGLFPTFSNSYLLVIGRDDVSLENKKQENILYIKFSNDRHEQYNILTGITEDREGRRHIHKLPDSGRSMIHITHIERACLELVNAYKESRFLVNRYRVREGGMELEYLTGRTLEEEADRLLEAGEEECVLKLILDVAEELKKFKPSGRFDMSQDFIRVFGKVNLPSGLMAPSYSSIDCILPNIILGEDESWTLIDYEWSFEFSIPINFTIYRMIHYYVETSPQRQVLRKYDIYQRAGISQEEMEVYPLMEEAFQNYILSGHVPLRKDYDFCGKPVYHVRRVLNEIQETERKQALTFYFDNGNGFSEQSTKSYRCEALDGVYDLMIRIPYSTRRLRIDPGNEAVTVEIKKLHWYGNPKGVIKFLSNGHKLKENLYLFDTRDPNILLESIPEDEEVLVLELKIETMSLEAAEWLAEKIDRKYRLKKRLRK
;
A
#
# COMPACT_ATOMS: atom_id res chain seq x y z
N MET A 1 19.26 -9.87 9.02
CA MET A 1 18.55 -8.67 8.55
C MET A 1 17.58 -8.36 9.67
N ASP A 2 17.69 -7.20 10.29
CA ASP A 2 16.88 -6.87 11.45
C ASP A 2 15.40 -6.90 11.05
N ASP A 3 14.60 -7.66 11.81
CA ASP A 3 13.17 -7.74 11.59
C ASP A 3 12.56 -6.37 11.89
N ILE A 4 12.11 -5.67 10.84
CA ILE A 4 11.52 -4.33 10.93
C ILE A 4 10.34 -4.29 11.91
N PHE A 5 9.64 -5.42 12.11
CA PHE A 5 8.55 -5.54 13.07
C PHE A 5 9.03 -5.49 14.53
N ASN A 6 10.31 -5.72 14.79
CA ASN A 6 10.91 -5.68 16.13
C ASN A 6 11.79 -4.46 16.36
N THR A 7 12.17 -3.72 15.33
CA THR A 7 13.09 -2.57 15.44
C THR A 7 12.44 -1.21 15.17
N SER A 8 11.40 -1.14 14.34
CA SER A 8 10.79 0.14 13.97
C SER A 8 9.94 0.71 15.11
N TYR A 9 10.27 1.93 15.56
CA TYR A 9 9.51 2.64 16.61
C TYR A 9 8.06 2.93 16.20
N LEU A 10 7.75 3.00 14.89
CA LEU A 10 6.39 3.21 14.38
C LEU A 10 5.43 2.08 14.76
N ARG A 11 5.95 0.89 15.10
CA ARG A 11 5.17 -0.21 15.71
C ARG A 11 4.43 0.22 16.97
N SER A 12 4.99 1.20 17.70
CA SER A 12 4.42 1.70 18.94
C SER A 12 3.24 2.66 18.76
N ASN A 13 2.97 3.13 17.54
CA ASN A 13 1.85 4.03 17.24
C ASN A 13 0.52 3.44 17.72
N ILE A 14 0.35 2.11 17.67
CA ILE A 14 -0.89 1.45 18.10
C ILE A 14 -1.22 1.68 19.59
N VAL A 15 -0.22 1.95 20.45
CA VAL A 15 -0.41 2.22 21.89
C VAL A 15 -0.05 3.63 22.33
N SER A 16 0.67 4.41 21.51
CA SER A 16 1.25 5.69 21.92
C SER A 16 0.18 6.71 22.34
N TRP A 17 -0.99 6.66 21.70
CA TRP A 17 -2.12 7.55 21.94
C TRP A 17 -3.04 7.11 23.10
N LEU A 18 -2.87 5.89 23.63
CA LEU A 18 -3.74 5.40 24.71
C LEU A 18 -3.65 6.31 25.93
N PRO A 19 -4.80 6.73 26.51
CA PRO A 19 -4.86 7.72 27.59
C PRO A 19 -4.56 7.11 28.98
N LEU A 20 -3.43 6.39 29.08
CA LEU A 20 -3.01 5.75 30.33
C LEU A 20 -2.50 6.81 31.31
N LYS A 21 -3.07 6.81 32.52
CA LYS A 21 -2.88 7.85 33.54
C LYS A 21 -1.79 7.46 34.54
N LYS A 22 -1.30 8.48 35.24
CA LYS A 22 -0.23 8.30 36.21
C LYS A 22 -0.64 7.33 37.33
N GLY A 23 0.15 6.29 37.54
CA GLY A 23 -0.04 5.30 38.60
C GLY A 23 -1.10 4.22 38.31
N GLU A 24 -1.67 4.18 37.10
CA GLU A 24 -2.50 3.05 36.67
C GLU A 24 -1.64 1.79 36.49
N ASP A 25 -2.17 0.65 36.91
CA ASP A 25 -1.53 -0.66 36.78
C ASP A 25 -1.86 -1.25 35.42
N VAL A 26 -0.83 -1.49 34.60
CA VAL A 26 -0.99 -1.94 33.22
C VAL A 26 -0.24 -3.25 33.04
N LEU A 27 -0.95 -4.27 32.55
CA LEU A 27 -0.36 -5.53 32.13
C LEU A 27 -0.21 -5.55 30.60
N TYR A 28 1.00 -5.74 30.10
CA TYR A 28 1.27 -5.97 28.69
C TYR A 28 1.71 -7.40 28.44
N ILE A 29 0.91 -8.14 27.66
CA ILE A 29 1.17 -9.53 27.30
C ILE A 29 1.79 -9.54 25.90
N ARG A 30 3.06 -9.93 25.79
CA ARG A 30 3.80 -9.92 24.52
C ARG A 30 4.65 -11.17 24.31
N ASN A 31 4.92 -11.50 23.06
CA ASN A 31 5.95 -12.46 22.69
C ASN A 31 7.20 -11.71 22.20
N GLY A 32 8.39 -12.12 22.63
CA GLY A 32 9.65 -11.50 22.22
C GLY A 32 9.77 -10.00 22.56
N VAL A 33 10.85 -9.36 22.11
CA VAL A 33 11.09 -7.91 22.32
C VAL A 33 10.23 -7.12 21.33
N SER A 34 9.64 -6.00 21.78
CA SER A 34 8.76 -5.17 20.94
C SER A 34 8.97 -3.68 21.21
N PRO A 35 9.02 -2.81 20.18
CA PRO A 35 9.07 -1.35 20.36
C PRO A 35 7.87 -0.79 21.15
N ILE A 36 6.74 -1.51 21.17
CA ILE A 36 5.55 -1.19 21.97
C ILE A 36 5.89 -1.13 23.46
N GLU A 37 6.72 -2.04 23.96
CA GLU A 37 7.13 -2.04 25.37
C GLU A 37 7.89 -0.76 25.72
N HIS A 38 8.82 -0.34 24.87
CA HIS A 38 9.59 0.87 25.10
C HIS A 38 8.66 2.09 25.25
N LYS A 39 7.67 2.22 24.35
CA LYS A 39 6.69 3.31 24.41
C LYS A 39 5.79 3.27 25.64
N LEU A 40 5.46 2.07 26.14
CA LEU A 40 4.69 1.94 27.38
C LEU A 40 5.52 2.34 28.61
N HIS A 41 6.83 2.05 28.65
CA HIS A 41 7.73 2.50 29.73
C HIS A 41 7.93 4.02 29.77
N GLU A 42 7.75 4.72 28.64
CA GLU A 42 7.77 6.20 28.61
C GLU A 42 6.56 6.82 29.32
N LYS A 43 5.46 6.07 29.46
CA LYS A 43 4.24 6.55 30.11
C LYS A 43 4.38 6.46 31.64
N PRO A 44 3.74 7.36 32.41
CA PRO A 44 3.86 7.41 33.87
C PRO A 44 3.05 6.32 34.60
N ILE A 45 3.05 5.08 34.09
CA ILE A 45 2.22 3.95 34.54
C ILE A 45 3.03 2.93 35.34
N ASN A 46 2.35 2.05 36.08
CA ASN A 46 2.96 0.87 36.69
C ASN A 46 2.88 -0.30 35.68
N LEU A 47 3.89 -0.45 34.82
CA LEU A 47 3.89 -1.45 33.76
C LEU A 47 4.40 -2.81 34.26
N THR A 48 3.60 -3.85 34.07
CA THR A 48 4.00 -5.26 34.19
C THR A 48 4.02 -5.88 32.80
N VAL A 49 5.14 -6.48 32.39
CA VAL A 49 5.29 -7.12 31.07
C VAL A 49 5.52 -8.61 31.27
N ILE A 50 4.71 -9.44 30.61
CA ILE A 50 4.82 -10.90 30.71
C ILE A 50 4.70 -11.59 29.35
N PRO A 51 5.29 -12.78 29.21
CA PRO A 51 5.00 -13.66 28.09
C PRO A 51 3.70 -14.46 28.32
N PRO A 52 3.06 -14.97 27.24
CA PRO A 52 1.76 -15.66 27.32
C PRO A 52 1.68 -16.79 28.36
N GLU A 53 2.74 -17.60 28.50
CA GLU A 53 2.82 -18.74 29.42
C GLU A 53 2.77 -18.35 30.90
N MET A 54 3.05 -17.08 31.24
CA MET A 54 3.00 -16.59 32.61
C MET A 54 1.64 -16.06 33.03
N CYS A 55 0.68 -15.90 32.11
CA CYS A 55 -0.64 -15.34 32.39
C CYS A 55 -1.36 -16.07 33.54
N LYS A 56 -1.27 -17.41 33.62
CA LYS A 56 -1.87 -18.24 34.69
C LYS A 56 -1.27 -18.01 36.09
N LYS A 57 -0.10 -17.38 36.18
CA LYS A 57 0.58 -17.11 37.47
C LYS A 57 0.19 -15.76 38.06
N ILE A 58 -0.43 -14.89 37.26
CA ILE A 58 -0.83 -13.55 37.68
C ILE A 58 -2.07 -13.63 38.56
N LYS A 59 -1.99 -12.96 39.71
CA LYS A 59 -3.10 -12.85 40.69
C LYS A 59 -3.54 -11.41 40.90
N ASP A 60 -2.68 -10.46 40.54
CA ASP A 60 -2.95 -9.03 40.65
C ASP A 60 -4.02 -8.59 39.65
N LYS A 61 -4.65 -7.45 39.94
CA LYS A 61 -5.69 -6.84 39.09
C LYS A 61 -5.16 -5.56 38.48
N PHE A 62 -5.44 -5.34 37.20
CA PHE A 62 -4.91 -4.23 36.42
C PHE A 62 -6.02 -3.27 35.98
N ASP A 63 -5.68 -2.00 35.80
CA ASP A 63 -6.55 -1.02 35.13
C ASP A 63 -6.62 -1.31 33.63
N TYR A 64 -5.51 -1.77 33.03
CA TYR A 64 -5.46 -2.19 31.64
C TYR A 64 -4.75 -3.53 31.46
N VAL A 65 -5.31 -4.38 30.61
CA VAL A 65 -4.61 -5.53 30.03
C VAL A 65 -4.47 -5.28 28.54
N ILE A 66 -3.25 -5.33 28.01
CA ILE A 66 -2.93 -5.02 26.62
C ILE A 66 -2.33 -6.27 25.97
N CYS A 67 -2.87 -6.67 24.83
CA CYS A 67 -2.40 -7.81 24.04
C CYS A 67 -2.49 -7.46 22.54
N ILE A 68 -1.33 -7.26 21.90
CA ILE A 68 -1.24 -6.71 20.54
C ILE A 68 -0.66 -7.79 19.61
N GLY A 69 -1.48 -8.29 18.68
CA GLY A 69 -1.04 -9.22 17.62
C GLY A 69 -0.75 -10.66 18.08
N ASN A 70 -0.80 -10.98 19.37
CA ASN A 70 -0.49 -12.31 19.91
C ASN A 70 -1.67 -12.95 20.68
N PHE A 71 -2.89 -12.46 20.45
CA PHE A 71 -4.07 -12.93 21.18
C PHE A 71 -4.35 -14.42 20.92
N VAL A 72 -4.36 -14.86 19.66
CA VAL A 72 -4.66 -16.26 19.32
C VAL A 72 -3.64 -17.21 19.94
N GLU A 73 -2.34 -16.96 19.73
CA GLU A 73 -1.25 -17.73 20.35
C GLU A 73 -1.44 -17.80 21.88
N THR A 74 -1.75 -16.67 22.51
CA THR A 74 -1.97 -16.62 23.96
C THR A 74 -3.17 -17.47 24.37
N THR A 75 -4.29 -17.40 23.66
CA THR A 75 -5.48 -18.19 23.98
C THR A 75 -5.30 -19.69 23.75
N GLU A 76 -4.49 -20.10 22.76
CA GLU A 76 -4.12 -21.50 22.53
C GLU A 76 -3.27 -22.05 23.69
N ILE A 77 -2.34 -21.26 24.21
CA ILE A 77 -1.53 -21.62 25.40
C ILE A 77 -2.39 -21.71 26.66
N LEU A 78 -3.35 -20.80 26.81
CA LEU A 78 -4.26 -20.76 27.96
C LEU A 78 -5.28 -21.91 27.92
N CYS A 79 -5.84 -22.21 26.75
CA CYS A 79 -6.87 -23.21 26.54
C CYS A 79 -6.27 -24.52 25.99
N LYS A 80 -5.89 -25.44 26.89
CA LYS A 80 -5.31 -26.75 26.52
C LYS A 80 -6.30 -27.73 25.83
N ASP A 81 -7.55 -27.33 25.67
CA ASP A 81 -8.58 -28.15 25.04
C ASP A 81 -8.56 -27.93 23.52
N SER A 82 -7.83 -28.80 22.82
CA SER A 82 -7.70 -28.76 21.36
C SER A 82 -9.00 -29.09 20.61
N THR A 83 -10.06 -29.53 21.32
CA THR A 83 -11.37 -29.78 20.70
C THR A 83 -12.20 -28.51 20.55
N LYS A 84 -11.83 -27.42 21.23
CA LYS A 84 -12.51 -26.13 21.12
C LYS A 84 -12.02 -25.39 19.88
N GLY A 85 -12.96 -25.03 19.00
CA GLY A 85 -12.66 -24.16 17.86
C GLY A 85 -12.24 -22.75 18.29
N ARG A 86 -11.62 -22.03 17.35
CA ARG A 86 -11.06 -20.67 17.51
C ARG A 86 -11.96 -19.67 18.26
N LEU A 87 -13.26 -19.61 17.94
CA LEU A 87 -14.20 -18.70 18.61
C LEU A 87 -14.41 -19.04 20.09
N SER A 88 -14.45 -20.32 20.43
CA SER A 88 -14.58 -20.79 21.82
C SER A 88 -13.31 -20.53 22.62
N GLN A 89 -12.14 -20.69 22.01
CA GLN A 89 -10.85 -20.34 22.61
C GLN A 89 -10.74 -18.82 22.85
N ALA A 90 -11.13 -18.01 21.87
CA ALA A 90 -11.18 -16.55 22.01
C ALA A 90 -12.13 -16.09 23.11
N SER A 91 -13.34 -16.68 23.19
CA SER A 91 -14.31 -16.39 24.26
C SER A 91 -13.73 -16.70 25.64
N PHE A 92 -13.03 -17.85 25.76
CA PHE A 92 -12.34 -18.23 26.98
C PHE A 92 -11.20 -17.26 27.33
N GLY A 93 -10.38 -16.87 26.34
CA GLY A 93 -9.28 -15.93 26.53
C GLY A 93 -9.72 -14.55 26.99
N ILE A 94 -10.77 -13.99 26.36
CA ILE A 94 -11.35 -12.72 26.78
C ILE A 94 -11.86 -12.83 28.23
N ALA A 95 -12.63 -13.87 28.55
CA ALA A 95 -13.13 -14.08 29.92
C ALA A 95 -11.97 -14.18 30.94
N PHE A 96 -10.90 -14.90 30.59
CA PHE A 96 -9.71 -15.04 31.42
C PHE A 96 -9.02 -13.68 31.64
N PHE A 97 -8.86 -12.86 30.61
CA PHE A 97 -8.29 -11.51 30.76
C PHE A 97 -9.20 -10.57 31.55
N MET A 98 -10.52 -10.69 31.43
CA MET A 98 -11.45 -9.92 32.26
C MET A 98 -11.33 -10.25 33.75
N GLU A 99 -10.95 -11.48 34.10
CA GLU A 99 -10.59 -11.84 35.48
C GLU A 99 -9.30 -11.18 35.96
N MET A 100 -8.46 -10.65 35.08
CA MET A 100 -7.23 -9.93 35.45
C MET A 100 -7.47 -8.43 35.61
N LEU A 101 -8.67 -7.94 35.28
CA LEU A 101 -9.01 -6.53 35.36
C LEU A 101 -9.66 -6.14 36.69
N LYS A 102 -9.39 -4.92 37.14
CA LYS A 102 -10.18 -4.21 38.15
C LYS A 102 -11.62 -3.99 37.64
N GLU A 103 -12.52 -3.52 38.50
CA GLU A 103 -13.95 -3.36 38.18
C GLU A 103 -14.18 -2.53 36.90
N ASN A 104 -13.51 -1.36 36.82
CA ASN A 104 -13.55 -0.44 35.67
C ASN A 104 -12.37 -0.63 34.70
N GLY A 105 -11.64 -1.73 34.82
CA GLY A 105 -10.48 -2.01 33.97
C GLY A 105 -10.89 -2.34 32.54
N LYS A 106 -9.99 -2.08 31.58
CA LYS A 106 -10.22 -2.29 30.15
C LYS A 106 -9.21 -3.25 29.53
N LEU A 107 -9.69 -4.14 28.68
CA LEU A 107 -8.86 -5.00 27.85
C LEU A 107 -8.67 -4.35 26.47
N ILE A 108 -7.44 -4.22 26.01
CA ILE A 108 -7.07 -3.68 24.71
C ILE A 108 -6.47 -4.79 23.85
N LEU A 109 -7.16 -5.14 22.76
CA LEU A 109 -6.72 -6.18 21.81
C LEU A 109 -6.46 -5.59 20.43
N ALA A 110 -5.29 -5.84 19.84
CA ALA A 110 -5.10 -5.65 18.40
C ALA A 110 -5.16 -7.00 17.69
N LEU A 111 -6.01 -7.11 16.67
CA LEU A 111 -6.38 -8.36 16.02
C LEU A 111 -6.42 -8.18 14.50
N GLU A 112 -5.95 -9.20 13.78
CA GLU A 112 -6.15 -9.32 12.34
C GLU A 112 -7.65 -9.47 12.00
N ASN A 113 -8.09 -8.83 10.91
CA ASN A 113 -9.42 -9.06 10.36
C ASN A 113 -9.32 -10.08 9.23
N LYS A 114 -9.91 -11.27 9.39
CA LYS A 114 -9.89 -12.30 8.32
C LYS A 114 -10.52 -11.86 6.99
N LEU A 115 -11.33 -10.80 7.00
CA LEU A 115 -11.96 -10.18 5.82
C LEU A 115 -11.27 -8.89 5.37
N GLY A 116 -10.13 -8.54 5.98
CA GLY A 116 -9.37 -7.34 5.66
C GLY A 116 -9.06 -7.23 4.17
N LEU A 117 -9.21 -6.04 3.60
CA LEU A 117 -9.05 -5.80 2.16
C LEU A 117 -7.71 -6.30 1.61
N LYS A 118 -6.64 -6.24 2.43
CA LYS A 118 -5.32 -6.77 2.07
C LYS A 118 -5.36 -8.24 1.64
N TYR A 119 -6.20 -9.06 2.28
CA TYR A 119 -6.32 -10.49 1.96
C TYR A 119 -7.08 -10.74 0.65
N TRP A 120 -8.08 -9.90 0.34
CA TRP A 120 -8.74 -9.89 -0.97
C TRP A 120 -7.79 -9.45 -2.08
N CYS A 121 -6.90 -8.49 -1.75
CA CYS A 121 -5.82 -8.06 -2.60
C CYS A 121 -4.54 -8.85 -2.32
N GLY A 122 -4.64 -10.17 -2.10
CA GLY A 122 -3.53 -11.09 -2.27
C GLY A 122 -2.45 -11.11 -1.20
N ALA A 123 -2.65 -10.51 -0.02
CA ALA A 123 -1.78 -10.75 1.13
C ALA A 123 -2.00 -12.17 1.68
N LYS A 124 -0.95 -12.79 2.21
CA LYS A 124 -1.02 -14.07 2.90
C LYS A 124 -1.49 -13.90 4.34
N GLU A 125 -2.24 -14.86 4.84
CA GLU A 125 -2.68 -14.87 6.24
C GLU A 125 -1.49 -15.13 7.20
N GLU A 126 -1.52 -14.51 8.38
CA GLU A 126 -0.35 -14.43 9.29
C GLU A 126 0.11 -15.79 9.83
N LYS A 127 -0.82 -16.72 10.11
CA LYS A 127 -0.53 -18.01 10.72
C LYS A 127 -0.29 -19.09 9.66
N SER A 128 -1.28 -19.32 8.81
CA SER A 128 -1.25 -20.33 7.75
C SER A 128 -0.29 -20.00 6.60
N ARG A 129 0.06 -18.72 6.39
CA ARG A 129 0.88 -18.23 5.26
C ARG A 129 0.30 -18.56 3.88
N ASN A 130 -0.98 -18.90 3.82
CA ASN A 130 -1.71 -19.16 2.58
C ASN A 130 -2.44 -17.90 2.10
N TYR A 131 -2.59 -17.77 0.78
CA TYR A 131 -3.46 -16.76 0.20
C TYR A 131 -4.92 -17.10 0.51
N PHE A 132 -5.76 -16.08 0.72
CA PHE A 132 -7.21 -16.19 0.88
C PHE A 132 -7.70 -17.08 2.05
N ALA A 133 -6.80 -17.56 2.92
CA ALA A 133 -7.12 -18.50 3.99
C ALA A 133 -8.26 -18.02 4.91
N GLY A 134 -8.27 -16.72 5.25
CA GLY A 134 -9.34 -16.11 6.04
C GLY A 134 -10.71 -16.09 5.35
N LEU A 135 -10.72 -15.98 4.02
CA LEU A 135 -11.93 -15.96 3.18
C LEU A 135 -12.48 -17.38 2.97
N GLU A 136 -11.59 -18.35 2.78
CA GLU A 136 -11.91 -19.77 2.56
C GLU A 136 -12.17 -20.54 3.86
N GLN A 137 -12.06 -19.86 5.01
CA GLN A 137 -12.23 -20.45 6.34
C GLN A 137 -11.26 -21.60 6.62
N ASP A 138 -9.99 -21.41 6.23
CA ASP A 138 -8.91 -22.31 6.64
C ASP A 138 -8.92 -22.47 8.18
N PRO A 139 -8.80 -23.70 8.71
CA PRO A 139 -8.81 -23.94 10.14
C PRO A 139 -7.65 -23.25 10.89
N ASP A 140 -6.55 -22.94 10.22
CA ASP A 140 -5.33 -22.40 10.82
C ASP A 140 -5.13 -20.88 10.59
N ILE A 141 -6.22 -20.12 10.75
CA ILE A 141 -6.17 -18.65 10.70
C ILE A 141 -6.15 -18.01 12.09
N SER A 142 -5.56 -16.82 12.17
CA SER A 142 -5.48 -16.00 13.38
C SER A 142 -6.54 -14.89 13.43
N GLY A 143 -7.01 -14.39 12.29
CA GLY A 143 -7.89 -13.22 12.22
C GLY A 143 -9.36 -13.49 12.57
N PHE A 144 -10.06 -12.49 13.11
CA PHE A 144 -11.49 -12.53 13.42
C PHE A 144 -12.24 -11.48 12.61
N SER A 145 -13.40 -11.83 12.06
CA SER A 145 -14.30 -10.83 11.48
C SER A 145 -14.98 -10.01 12.58
N ARG A 146 -15.40 -8.78 12.28
CA ARG A 146 -16.20 -7.95 13.21
C ARG A 146 -17.43 -8.70 13.74
N LYS A 147 -18.12 -9.44 12.89
CA LYS A 147 -19.28 -10.26 13.28
C LYS A 147 -18.91 -11.29 14.35
N GLU A 148 -17.83 -12.03 14.15
CA GLU A 148 -17.35 -13.03 15.13
C GLU A 148 -16.98 -12.38 16.47
N LEU A 149 -16.33 -11.22 16.45
CA LEU A 149 -15.98 -10.48 17.66
C LEU A 149 -17.23 -9.99 18.40
N CYS A 150 -18.23 -9.46 17.70
CA CYS A 150 -19.51 -9.08 18.30
C CYS A 150 -20.24 -10.28 18.92
N GLU A 151 -20.23 -11.45 18.27
CA GLU A 151 -20.83 -12.67 18.82
C GLU A 151 -20.12 -13.12 20.10
N ILE A 152 -18.79 -12.99 20.18
CA ILE A 152 -18.01 -13.29 21.39
C ILE A 152 -18.37 -12.32 22.53
N LEU A 153 -18.45 -11.02 22.24
CA LEU A 153 -18.84 -10.00 23.23
C LEU A 153 -20.25 -10.23 23.77
N GLN A 154 -21.21 -10.53 22.88
CA GLN A 154 -22.59 -10.84 23.27
C GLN A 154 -22.66 -12.09 24.17
N LYS A 155 -21.93 -13.15 23.83
CA LYS A 155 -21.88 -14.39 24.64
C LYS A 155 -21.26 -14.18 26.02
N THR A 156 -20.31 -13.27 26.13
CA THR A 156 -19.62 -12.96 27.40
C THR A 156 -20.34 -11.89 28.21
N GLY A 157 -21.34 -11.20 27.63
CA GLY A 157 -22.06 -10.10 28.27
C GLY A 157 -21.20 -8.84 28.44
N LEU A 158 -20.15 -8.69 27.63
CA LEU A 158 -19.20 -7.59 27.67
C LEU A 158 -19.55 -6.53 26.64
N GLN A 159 -19.14 -5.30 26.91
CA GLN A 159 -19.18 -4.21 25.94
C GLN A 159 -17.86 -4.16 25.15
N GLY A 160 -17.92 -3.71 23.91
CA GLY A 160 -16.76 -3.53 23.07
C GLY A 160 -16.86 -2.29 22.18
N ARG A 161 -15.75 -1.56 22.04
CA ARG A 161 -15.60 -0.40 21.15
C ARG A 161 -14.52 -0.68 20.11
N PHE A 162 -14.85 -0.53 18.84
CA PHE A 162 -13.92 -0.78 17.74
C PHE A 162 -13.17 0.48 17.34
N TYR A 163 -11.87 0.30 17.14
CA TYR A 163 -11.01 1.20 16.41
C TYR A 163 -10.41 0.48 15.21
N TYR A 164 -10.09 1.23 14.16
CA TYR A 164 -9.60 0.73 12.87
C TYR A 164 -8.23 1.35 12.58
N PRO A 165 -7.14 0.68 12.98
CA PRO A 165 -5.79 1.10 12.61
C PRO A 165 -5.57 0.99 11.10
N PHE A 166 -5.05 2.03 10.48
CA PHE A 166 -4.75 2.09 9.05
C PHE A 166 -3.25 2.38 8.81
N PRO A 167 -2.61 1.74 7.82
CA PRO A 167 -3.15 0.67 6.97
C PRO A 167 -3.32 -0.66 7.71
N ASP A 168 -2.64 -0.82 8.85
CA ASP A 168 -2.67 -2.02 9.67
C ASP A 168 -2.23 -1.70 11.11
N TYR A 169 -2.67 -2.50 12.10
CA TYR A 169 -2.21 -2.36 13.49
C TYR A 169 -0.70 -2.48 13.63
N ARG A 170 -0.03 -3.14 12.67
CA ARG A 170 1.42 -3.28 12.70
C ARG A 170 2.14 -1.96 12.48
N PHE A 171 1.67 -1.09 11.58
CA PHE A 171 2.30 0.18 11.25
C PHE A 171 1.23 1.26 11.09
N ALA A 172 0.47 1.49 12.16
CA ALA A 172 -0.64 2.43 12.13
C ALA A 172 -0.13 3.87 11.91
N ILE A 173 -0.56 4.50 10.82
CA ILE A 173 -0.39 5.94 10.56
C ILE A 173 -1.63 6.74 10.96
N SER A 174 -2.77 6.06 11.11
CA SER A 174 -3.98 6.60 11.71
C SER A 174 -4.79 5.50 12.40
N VAL A 175 -5.68 5.91 13.30
CA VAL A 175 -6.62 5.04 14.00
C VAL A 175 -7.99 5.71 13.98
N TYR A 176 -8.94 5.10 13.27
CA TYR A 176 -10.34 5.53 13.19
C TYR A 176 -11.20 4.81 14.25
N SER A 177 -12.45 5.23 14.45
CA SER A 177 -13.42 4.53 15.30
C SER A 177 -14.80 4.48 14.64
N ASP A 178 -15.74 3.70 15.19
CA ASP A 178 -17.13 3.69 14.70
C ASP A 178 -17.74 5.12 14.63
N ASP A 179 -17.27 6.06 15.44
CA ASP A 179 -17.79 7.45 15.54
C ASP A 179 -17.05 8.45 14.62
N TYR A 180 -15.91 8.04 14.04
CA TYR A 180 -15.14 8.84 13.08
C TYR A 180 -14.46 7.92 12.06
N LEU A 181 -15.14 7.74 10.93
CA LEU A 181 -14.69 6.92 9.81
C LEU A 181 -13.95 7.76 8.76
N PRO A 182 -13.06 7.15 7.96
CA PRO A 182 -12.37 7.82 6.87
C PRO A 182 -13.35 8.28 5.79
N LYS A 183 -12.92 9.27 5.01
CA LYS A 183 -13.60 9.74 3.79
C LYS A 183 -12.91 9.22 2.52
N THR A 184 -13.64 9.23 1.41
CA THR A 184 -13.11 8.97 0.07
C THR A 184 -11.87 9.83 -0.20
N GLY A 185 -10.80 9.20 -0.69
CA GLY A 185 -9.53 9.84 -1.00
C GLY A 185 -8.52 9.89 0.17
N GLU A 186 -8.94 9.64 1.41
CA GLU A 186 -8.04 9.70 2.58
C GLU A 186 -7.09 8.49 2.69
N LEU A 187 -7.49 7.32 2.14
CA LEU A 187 -6.80 6.04 2.35
C LEU A 187 -5.92 5.63 1.17
N ARG A 188 -5.03 6.52 0.71
CA ARG A 188 -4.14 6.29 -0.44
C ARG A 188 -2.72 5.87 -0.06
N ASP A 189 -2.28 6.22 1.14
CA ASP A 189 -0.93 5.92 1.62
C ASP A 189 -0.83 4.46 2.10
N GLN A 190 -0.28 3.60 1.24
CA GLN A 190 0.04 2.23 1.64
C GLN A 190 1.48 2.17 2.12
N VAL A 191 1.63 1.80 3.39
CA VAL A 191 2.88 1.30 3.93
C VAL A 191 3.29 0.08 3.08
N GLY A 192 4.52 0.06 2.60
CA GLY A 192 5.00 -1.00 1.71
C GLY A 192 4.80 -2.42 2.26
N ASN A 193 4.87 -3.42 1.39
CA ASN A 193 4.69 -4.82 1.77
C ASN A 193 5.93 -5.37 2.50
N PHE A 194 5.92 -5.34 3.84
CA PHE A 194 7.00 -5.85 4.69
C PHE A 194 6.87 -7.33 5.09
N ASP A 195 5.70 -7.93 4.85
CA ASP A 195 5.37 -9.29 5.33
C ASP A 195 6.01 -10.39 4.47
N GLU A 196 5.22 -11.15 3.71
CA GLU A 196 5.65 -12.20 2.78
C GLU A 196 5.46 -11.73 1.34
N GLU A 197 5.82 -12.54 0.35
CA GLU A 197 5.45 -12.22 -1.03
C GLU A 197 3.93 -12.15 -1.19
N ARG A 198 3.48 -11.16 -1.99
CA ARG A 198 2.08 -10.76 -2.09
C ARG A 198 1.64 -10.65 -3.55
N LEU A 199 0.38 -10.96 -3.83
CA LEU A 199 -0.27 -10.62 -5.11
C LEU A 199 -0.93 -9.25 -5.01
N THR A 200 -1.10 -8.55 -6.13
CA THR A 200 -1.98 -7.38 -6.22
C THR A 200 -3.10 -7.67 -7.21
N MET A 201 -4.32 -7.79 -6.69
CA MET A 201 -5.51 -8.16 -7.46
C MET A 201 -6.19 -6.94 -8.08
N PHE A 202 -6.18 -5.80 -7.38
CA PHE A 202 -6.81 -4.55 -7.77
C PHE A 202 -6.11 -3.35 -7.11
N ASP A 203 -6.50 -2.13 -7.46
CA ASP A 203 -6.06 -0.92 -6.75
C ASP A 203 -6.78 -0.82 -5.41
N GLU A 204 -6.06 -1.05 -4.32
CA GLU A 204 -6.60 -1.05 -2.96
C GLU A 204 -7.10 0.32 -2.50
N GLY A 205 -6.50 1.42 -2.95
CA GLY A 205 -6.96 2.77 -2.60
C GLY A 205 -8.32 3.05 -3.21
N MET A 206 -8.47 2.77 -4.52
CA MET A 206 -9.75 2.91 -5.20
C MET A 206 -10.82 1.96 -4.65
N ALA A 207 -10.46 0.71 -4.35
CA ALA A 207 -11.39 -0.23 -3.74
C ALA A 207 -11.83 0.22 -2.34
N MET A 208 -10.92 0.81 -1.56
CA MET A 208 -11.24 1.36 -0.24
C MET A 208 -12.21 2.55 -0.34
N ASP A 209 -12.02 3.45 -1.31
CA ASP A 209 -12.94 4.55 -1.57
C ASP A 209 -14.37 4.04 -1.84
N THR A 210 -14.52 3.01 -2.68
CA THR A 210 -15.82 2.37 -2.92
C THR A 210 -16.42 1.77 -1.64
N LEU A 211 -15.60 1.12 -0.80
CA LEU A 211 -16.07 0.52 0.46
C LEU A 211 -16.46 1.56 1.50
N ILE A 212 -15.84 2.75 1.48
CA ILE A 212 -16.24 3.87 2.33
C ILE A 212 -17.63 4.37 1.91
N GLU A 213 -17.84 4.59 0.60
CA GLU A 213 -19.11 5.05 0.04
C GLU A 213 -20.27 4.09 0.34
N GLU A 214 -20.02 2.79 0.28
CA GLU A 214 -21.01 1.74 0.59
C GLU A 214 -21.18 1.48 2.10
N GLY A 215 -20.47 2.21 2.97
CA GLY A 215 -20.54 2.03 4.43
C GLY A 215 -19.95 0.70 4.92
N LEU A 216 -19.06 0.09 4.14
CA LEU A 216 -18.46 -1.22 4.39
C LEU A 216 -17.04 -1.15 4.98
N PHE A 217 -16.45 0.05 5.10
CA PHE A 217 -15.08 0.21 5.65
C PHE A 217 -14.83 -0.58 6.96
N PRO A 218 -15.69 -0.50 8.01
CA PRO A 218 -15.48 -1.28 9.22
C PRO A 218 -15.38 -2.79 9.02
N THR A 219 -16.02 -3.33 7.98
CA THR A 219 -16.02 -4.77 7.67
C THR A 219 -14.71 -5.19 7.00
N PHE A 220 -14.10 -4.29 6.22
CA PHE A 220 -12.93 -4.57 5.38
C PHE A 220 -11.63 -3.91 5.88
N SER A 221 -11.66 -3.18 6.99
CA SER A 221 -10.43 -2.73 7.68
C SER A 221 -9.50 -3.92 7.88
N ASN A 222 -8.20 -3.75 7.60
CA ASN A 222 -7.23 -4.85 7.67
C ASN A 222 -7.09 -5.44 9.07
N SER A 223 -7.35 -4.63 10.09
CA SER A 223 -7.23 -5.02 11.49
C SER A 223 -8.18 -4.22 12.36
N TYR A 224 -8.30 -4.66 13.62
CA TYR A 224 -9.06 -3.99 14.66
C TYR A 224 -8.17 -3.71 15.87
N LEU A 225 -8.42 -2.59 16.54
CA LEU A 225 -8.07 -2.40 17.94
C LEU A 225 -9.38 -2.37 18.74
N LEU A 226 -9.62 -3.41 19.53
CA LEU A 226 -10.85 -3.62 20.28
C LEU A 226 -10.62 -3.30 21.76
N VAL A 227 -11.43 -2.37 22.28
CA VAL A 227 -11.48 -2.04 23.71
C VAL A 227 -12.65 -2.78 24.33
N ILE A 228 -12.40 -3.62 25.33
CA ILE A 228 -13.41 -4.46 25.98
C ILE A 228 -13.49 -4.11 27.46
N GLY A 229 -14.72 -4.03 27.97
CA GLY A 229 -15.01 -3.67 29.36
C GLY A 229 -16.34 -4.27 29.83
N ARG A 230 -16.63 -4.15 31.12
CA ARG A 230 -17.93 -4.57 31.69
C ARG A 230 -19.03 -3.59 31.30
N ASP A 231 -18.83 -2.32 31.63
CA ASP A 231 -19.80 -1.24 31.36
C ASP A 231 -19.16 -0.10 30.54
N ASP A 232 -17.96 0.33 30.92
CA ASP A 232 -17.25 1.43 30.26
C ASP A 232 -16.16 0.91 29.30
N VAL A 233 -16.25 1.33 28.04
CA VAL A 233 -15.28 1.06 26.96
C VAL A 233 -14.76 2.33 26.31
N SER A 234 -15.02 3.49 26.91
CA SER A 234 -14.52 4.78 26.44
C SER A 234 -13.00 4.90 26.65
N LEU A 235 -12.34 5.57 25.72
CA LEU A 235 -10.95 5.99 25.89
C LEU A 235 -10.95 7.51 25.98
N GLU A 236 -11.05 8.00 27.22
CA GLU A 236 -11.15 9.42 27.49
C GLU A 236 -9.78 10.07 27.72
N ASN A 237 -9.57 11.24 27.13
CA ASN A 237 -8.41 12.08 27.43
C ASN A 237 -8.49 12.69 28.85
N LYS A 238 -7.51 13.51 29.23
CA LYS A 238 -7.47 14.17 30.56
C LYS A 238 -8.70 15.04 30.89
N LYS A 239 -9.47 15.46 29.88
CA LYS A 239 -10.67 16.30 30.04
C LYS A 239 -11.97 15.50 30.03
N GLN A 240 -11.91 14.17 30.06
CA GLN A 240 -13.11 13.32 29.93
C GLN A 240 -13.78 13.47 28.56
N GLU A 241 -12.99 13.73 27.52
CA GLU A 241 -13.44 13.72 26.13
C GLU A 241 -13.03 12.38 25.49
N ASN A 242 -13.97 11.71 24.85
CA ASN A 242 -13.75 10.41 24.22
C ASN A 242 -12.92 10.57 22.94
N ILE A 243 -11.90 9.74 22.74
CA ILE A 243 -11.01 9.81 21.57
C ILE A 243 -11.67 9.08 20.40
N LEU A 244 -11.89 9.78 19.29
CA LEU A 244 -12.57 9.22 18.12
C LEU A 244 -11.60 8.88 16.98
N TYR A 245 -10.52 9.64 16.85
CA TYR A 245 -9.54 9.49 15.78
C TYR A 245 -8.17 9.96 16.22
N ILE A 246 -7.12 9.34 15.67
CA ILE A 246 -5.73 9.77 15.81
C ILE A 246 -5.01 9.65 14.46
N LYS A 247 -4.22 10.65 14.09
CA LYS A 247 -3.24 10.63 12.99
C LYS A 247 -1.83 10.81 13.55
N PHE A 248 -0.88 10.00 13.06
CA PHE A 248 0.53 10.11 13.41
C PHE A 248 1.29 10.79 12.28
N SER A 249 1.90 11.93 12.59
CA SER A 249 2.84 12.62 11.70
C SER A 249 4.23 12.49 12.29
N ASN A 250 4.71 11.24 12.37
CA ASN A 250 5.93 10.89 13.07
C ASN A 250 6.97 10.13 12.26
N ASP A 251 6.75 9.87 10.96
CA ASP A 251 7.76 9.29 10.07
C ASP A 251 8.72 10.36 9.50
N ARG A 252 9.30 11.16 10.41
CA ARG A 252 10.20 12.29 10.15
C ARG A 252 11.09 12.53 11.37
N HIS A 253 11.93 13.57 11.32
CA HIS A 253 12.81 13.88 12.46
C HIS A 253 12.00 14.12 13.73
N GLU A 254 12.44 13.54 14.85
CA GLU A 254 11.73 13.50 16.14
C GLU A 254 11.24 14.87 16.65
N GLN A 255 11.94 15.95 16.30
CA GLN A 255 11.59 17.31 16.72
C GLN A 255 10.30 17.83 16.06
N TYR A 256 9.87 17.22 14.96
CA TYR A 256 8.65 17.58 14.24
C TYR A 256 7.51 16.59 14.50
N ASN A 257 7.71 15.54 15.29
CA ASN A 257 6.72 14.48 15.45
C ASN A 257 5.50 14.96 16.24
N ILE A 258 4.31 14.84 15.63
CA ILE A 258 3.04 15.19 16.29
C ILE A 258 2.00 14.10 16.11
N LEU A 259 1.03 14.10 17.03
CA LEU A 259 -0.22 13.37 16.93
C LEU A 259 -1.34 14.38 16.77
N THR A 260 -2.21 14.17 15.78
CA THR A 260 -3.45 14.94 15.65
C THR A 260 -4.61 14.05 16.04
N GLY A 261 -5.36 14.43 17.08
CA GLY A 261 -6.50 13.67 17.58
C GLY A 261 -7.81 14.42 17.44
N ILE A 262 -8.90 13.69 17.22
CA ILE A 262 -10.26 14.22 17.30
C ILE A 262 -10.92 13.58 18.52
N THR A 263 -11.45 14.42 19.41
CA THR A 263 -12.15 14.01 20.61
C THR A 263 -13.56 14.57 20.64
N GLU A 264 -14.43 13.96 21.44
CA GLU A 264 -15.80 14.41 21.65
C GLU A 264 -16.11 14.53 23.15
N ASP A 265 -16.64 15.67 23.55
CA ASP A 265 -17.06 15.91 24.94
C ASP A 265 -18.44 15.31 25.25
N ARG A 266 -18.86 15.38 26.51
CA ARG A 266 -20.17 14.86 26.95
C ARG A 266 -21.38 15.59 26.36
N GLU A 267 -21.18 16.77 25.80
CA GLU A 267 -22.22 17.55 25.11
C GLU A 267 -22.27 17.22 23.60
N GLY A 268 -21.42 16.31 23.11
CA GLY A 268 -21.32 15.94 21.70
C GLY A 268 -20.51 16.93 20.86
N ARG A 269 -19.75 17.84 21.49
CA ARG A 269 -18.88 18.78 20.75
C ARG A 269 -17.55 18.13 20.43
N ARG A 270 -17.11 18.32 19.20
CA ARG A 270 -15.83 17.79 18.71
C ARG A 270 -14.70 18.81 18.87
N HIS A 271 -13.51 18.29 19.15
CA HIS A 271 -12.30 19.06 19.36
C HIS A 271 -11.14 18.42 18.59
N ILE A 272 -10.26 19.26 18.02
CA ILE A 272 -9.03 18.79 17.37
C ILE A 272 -7.86 19.10 18.29
N HIS A 273 -7.04 18.11 18.62
CA HIS A 273 -5.86 18.28 19.47
C HIS A 273 -4.59 17.99 18.66
N LYS A 274 -3.63 18.91 18.64
CA LYS A 274 -2.26 18.65 18.18
C LYS A 274 -1.37 18.45 19.41
N LEU A 275 -0.84 17.24 19.56
CA LEU A 275 0.00 16.82 20.68
C LEU A 275 1.41 16.49 20.16
N PRO A 276 2.48 16.82 20.91
CA PRO A 276 3.81 16.37 20.57
C PRO A 276 3.97 14.87 20.87
N ASP A 277 4.71 14.14 20.03
CA ASP A 277 4.99 12.71 20.26
C ASP A 277 5.99 12.47 21.41
N SER A 278 6.89 13.44 21.62
CA SER A 278 7.89 13.44 22.69
C SER A 278 8.11 14.84 23.27
N GLY A 279 8.88 14.94 24.36
CA GLY A 279 9.29 16.23 24.90
C GLY A 279 10.10 17.09 23.91
N ARG A 280 10.81 16.46 22.96
CA ARG A 280 11.62 17.17 21.95
C ARG A 280 10.75 17.88 20.90
N SER A 281 9.58 17.32 20.59
CA SER A 281 8.62 17.90 19.65
C SER A 281 7.74 19.02 20.22
N MET A 282 7.84 19.35 21.52
CA MET A 282 7.06 20.44 22.12
C MET A 282 7.38 21.80 21.47
N ILE A 283 8.62 22.01 21.05
CA ILE A 283 9.06 23.23 20.36
C ILE A 283 8.26 23.44 19.07
N HIS A 284 7.94 22.35 18.37
CA HIS A 284 7.14 22.40 17.14
C HIS A 284 5.70 22.83 17.42
N ILE A 285 5.09 22.35 18.52
CA ILE A 285 3.75 22.82 18.92
C ILE A 285 3.76 24.32 19.23
N THR A 286 4.72 24.82 20.01
CA THR A 286 4.85 26.26 20.30
C THR A 286 5.09 27.08 19.03
N HIS A 287 5.81 26.53 18.04
CA HIS A 287 5.96 27.15 16.74
C HIS A 287 4.61 27.32 16.02
N ILE A 288 3.77 26.27 15.99
CA ILE A 288 2.42 26.31 15.39
C ILE A 288 1.56 27.38 16.06
N GLU A 289 1.59 27.48 17.39
CA GLU A 289 0.86 28.51 18.14
C GLU A 289 1.25 29.93 17.68
N ARG A 290 2.55 30.20 17.53
CA ARG A 290 3.06 31.48 17.02
C ARG A 290 2.65 31.73 15.57
N ALA A 291 2.71 30.70 14.73
CA ALA A 291 2.34 30.80 13.32
C ALA A 291 0.90 31.29 13.13
N CYS A 292 -0.04 30.80 13.96
CA CYS A 292 -1.43 31.28 13.90
C CYS A 292 -1.53 32.81 14.05
N LEU A 293 -0.87 33.37 15.07
CA LEU A 293 -0.96 34.81 15.36
C LEU A 293 -0.37 35.67 14.22
N GLU A 294 0.77 35.25 13.67
CA GLU A 294 1.44 35.98 12.60
C GLU A 294 0.69 35.86 11.27
N LEU A 295 0.13 34.68 10.95
CA LEU A 295 -0.63 34.45 9.72
C LEU A 295 -1.95 35.22 9.69
N VAL A 296 -2.65 35.34 10.83
CA VAL A 296 -3.85 36.19 10.93
C VAL A 296 -3.54 37.63 10.51
N ASN A 297 -2.39 38.17 10.93
CA ASN A 297 -1.96 39.51 10.54
C ASN A 297 -1.45 39.58 9.09
N ALA A 298 -0.75 38.54 8.62
CA ALA A 298 -0.22 38.48 7.26
C ALA A 298 -1.33 38.48 6.20
N TYR A 299 -2.46 37.80 6.48
CA TYR A 299 -3.56 37.59 5.52
C TYR A 299 -4.82 38.40 5.83
N LYS A 300 -4.76 39.39 6.72
CA LYS A 300 -5.92 40.20 7.16
C LYS A 300 -6.69 40.93 6.04
N GLU A 301 -6.03 41.21 4.90
CA GLU A 301 -6.64 41.90 3.74
C GLU A 301 -7.12 40.91 2.65
N SER A 302 -6.95 39.60 2.90
CA SER A 302 -7.40 38.52 2.02
C SER A 302 -8.69 37.87 2.55
N ARG A 303 -9.28 36.98 1.76
CA ARG A 303 -10.41 36.14 2.16
C ARG A 303 -10.05 35.10 3.24
N PHE A 304 -8.77 34.81 3.45
CA PHE A 304 -8.34 33.73 4.33
C PHE A 304 -8.53 34.06 5.81
N LEU A 305 -9.20 33.15 6.49
CA LEU A 305 -9.16 33.00 7.94
C LEU A 305 -8.11 31.96 8.32
N VAL A 306 -7.60 32.04 9.53
CA VAL A 306 -6.70 31.04 10.11
C VAL A 306 -7.44 30.38 11.27
N ASN A 307 -7.47 29.04 11.30
CA ASN A 307 -8.17 28.30 12.34
C ASN A 307 -7.63 28.71 13.72
N ARG A 308 -8.53 28.99 14.66
CA ARG A 308 -8.13 29.47 15.98
C ARG A 308 -7.68 28.32 16.84
N TYR A 309 -6.77 28.63 17.75
CA TYR A 309 -6.30 27.66 18.72
C TYR A 309 -6.53 28.13 20.17
N ARG A 310 -6.50 27.15 21.07
CA ARG A 310 -6.41 27.34 22.51
C ARG A 310 -5.22 26.55 23.04
N VAL A 311 -4.38 27.20 23.83
CA VAL A 311 -3.27 26.53 24.53
C VAL A 311 -3.85 25.48 25.49
N ARG A 312 -3.30 24.27 25.49
CA ARG A 312 -3.67 23.18 26.40
C ARG A 312 -2.45 22.59 27.10
N GLU A 313 -2.69 21.90 28.21
CA GLU A 313 -1.62 21.22 28.92
C GLU A 313 -1.04 20.10 28.03
N GLY A 314 0.22 20.27 27.63
CA GLY A 314 0.93 19.28 26.81
C GLY A 314 0.63 19.34 25.31
N GLY A 315 -0.07 20.37 24.81
CA GLY A 315 -0.33 20.53 23.37
C GLY A 315 -1.23 21.73 23.06
N MET A 316 -1.88 21.71 21.90
CA MET A 316 -2.82 22.76 21.48
C MET A 316 -4.15 22.16 20.99
N GLU A 317 -5.23 22.91 21.16
CA GLU A 317 -6.58 22.57 20.67
C GLU A 317 -6.96 23.53 19.54
N LEU A 318 -7.37 23.00 18.38
CA LEU A 318 -7.91 23.74 17.25
C LEU A 318 -9.44 23.61 17.21
N GLU A 319 -10.12 24.58 16.58
CA GLU A 319 -11.55 24.48 16.36
C GLU A 319 -11.85 23.33 15.37
N TYR A 320 -12.87 22.53 15.69
CA TYR A 320 -13.40 21.54 14.76
C TYR A 320 -14.39 22.24 13.82
N LEU A 321 -13.91 22.56 12.61
CA LEU A 321 -14.70 23.28 11.61
C LEU A 321 -15.48 22.29 10.74
N THR A 322 -16.73 22.62 10.45
CA THR A 322 -17.57 21.89 9.48
C THR A 322 -17.45 22.53 8.09
N GLY A 323 -17.70 21.73 7.07
CA GLY A 323 -17.57 22.15 5.67
C GLY A 323 -16.80 21.10 4.87
N ARG A 324 -16.30 21.53 3.73
CA ARG A 324 -15.49 20.70 2.83
C ARG A 324 -14.18 21.39 2.51
N THR A 325 -13.14 20.64 2.23
CA THR A 325 -11.88 21.22 1.78
C THR A 325 -12.05 21.81 0.38
N LEU A 326 -11.18 22.77 0.00
CA LEU A 326 -11.16 23.24 -1.38
C LEU A 326 -10.73 22.15 -2.36
N GLU A 327 -10.01 21.12 -1.89
CA GLU A 327 -9.72 19.93 -2.69
C GLU A 327 -10.99 19.12 -2.97
N GLU A 328 -11.81 18.84 -1.95
CA GLU A 328 -13.10 18.14 -2.09
C GLU A 328 -14.03 18.92 -3.04
N GLU A 329 -14.04 20.25 -2.98
CA GLU A 329 -14.82 21.06 -3.93
C GLU A 329 -14.26 21.01 -5.36
N ALA A 330 -12.94 21.11 -5.51
CA ALA A 330 -12.30 21.04 -6.81
C ALA A 330 -12.54 19.68 -7.48
N ASP A 331 -12.43 18.58 -6.73
CA ASP A 331 -12.71 17.23 -7.23
C ASP A 331 -14.18 17.06 -7.63
N ARG A 332 -15.13 17.57 -6.84
CA ARG A 332 -16.56 17.56 -7.21
C ARG A 332 -16.81 18.25 -8.54
N LEU A 333 -16.23 19.44 -8.75
CA LEU A 333 -16.36 20.18 -10.00
C LEU A 333 -15.71 19.42 -11.17
N LEU A 334 -14.58 18.78 -10.94
CA LEU A 334 -13.88 17.98 -11.94
C LEU A 334 -14.69 16.75 -12.35
N GLU A 335 -15.29 16.04 -11.40
CA GLU A 335 -16.18 14.89 -11.63
C GLU A 335 -17.45 15.29 -12.41
N ALA A 336 -17.94 16.51 -12.20
CA ALA A 336 -19.03 17.10 -12.97
C ALA A 336 -18.63 17.54 -14.40
N GLY A 337 -17.34 17.43 -14.76
CA GLY A 337 -16.80 17.88 -16.04
C GLY A 337 -16.61 19.40 -16.13
N GLU A 338 -16.66 20.12 -15.01
CA GLU A 338 -16.54 21.58 -14.94
C GLU A 338 -15.09 22.05 -14.76
N GLU A 339 -14.20 21.62 -15.65
CA GLU A 339 -12.76 21.92 -15.57
C GLU A 339 -12.44 23.43 -15.50
N GLU A 340 -13.21 24.28 -16.20
CA GLU A 340 -13.02 25.73 -16.16
C GLU A 340 -13.39 26.33 -14.78
N CYS A 341 -14.36 25.74 -14.07
CA CYS A 341 -14.70 26.14 -12.71
C CYS A 341 -13.58 25.79 -11.73
N VAL A 342 -12.97 24.61 -11.87
CA VAL A 342 -11.79 24.20 -11.09
C VAL A 342 -10.63 25.17 -11.33
N LEU A 343 -10.37 25.51 -12.59
CA LEU A 343 -9.33 26.47 -12.95
C LEU A 343 -9.58 27.85 -12.33
N LYS A 344 -10.82 28.33 -12.38
CA LYS A 344 -11.20 29.59 -11.73
C LYS A 344 -10.96 29.52 -10.22
N LEU A 345 -11.37 28.44 -9.55
CA LEU A 345 -11.15 28.25 -8.13
C LEU A 345 -9.65 28.35 -7.77
N ILE A 346 -8.80 27.60 -8.47
CA ILE A 346 -7.34 27.61 -8.22
C ILE A 346 -6.75 29.00 -8.42
N LEU A 347 -7.15 29.71 -9.47
CA LEU A 347 -6.67 31.07 -9.74
C LEU A 347 -7.19 32.09 -8.72
N ASP A 348 -8.44 31.98 -8.27
CA ASP A 348 -9.01 32.82 -7.22
C ASP A 348 -8.23 32.61 -5.90
N VAL A 349 -7.89 31.37 -5.56
CA VAL A 349 -7.04 31.06 -4.39
C VAL A 349 -5.64 31.67 -4.54
N ALA A 350 -5.02 31.57 -5.72
CA ALA A 350 -3.72 32.16 -5.99
C ALA A 350 -3.74 33.71 -5.87
N GLU A 351 -4.79 34.37 -6.34
CA GLU A 351 -4.95 35.81 -6.23
C GLU A 351 -5.23 36.27 -4.78
N GLU A 352 -6.03 35.53 -4.02
CA GLU A 352 -6.21 35.79 -2.59
C GLU A 352 -4.91 35.60 -1.80
N LEU A 353 -4.11 34.57 -2.14
CA LEU A 353 -2.80 34.36 -1.54
C LEU A 353 -1.84 35.51 -1.80
N LYS A 354 -2.02 36.29 -2.88
CA LYS A 354 -1.23 37.49 -3.18
C LYS A 354 -1.68 38.75 -2.40
N LYS A 355 -2.84 38.73 -1.74
CA LYS A 355 -3.35 39.83 -0.89
C LYS A 355 -2.78 39.77 0.54
N PHE A 356 -1.48 39.58 0.65
CA PHE A 356 -0.77 39.52 1.93
C PHE A 356 -0.18 40.88 2.32
N LYS A 357 0.12 41.05 3.61
CA LYS A 357 0.98 42.13 4.10
C LYS A 357 2.44 41.86 3.69
N PRO A 358 3.05 42.69 2.82
CA PRO A 358 4.39 42.42 2.33
C PRO A 358 5.46 42.63 3.41
N SER A 359 6.47 41.76 3.47
CA SER A 359 7.75 42.03 4.18
C SER A 359 8.68 42.94 3.35
N GLY A 360 8.46 43.00 2.04
CA GLY A 360 9.36 43.64 1.07
C GLY A 360 9.62 42.72 -0.12
N ARG A 361 10.76 42.92 -0.78
CA ARG A 361 11.27 41.97 -1.79
C ARG A 361 11.84 40.74 -1.07
N PHE A 362 11.71 39.57 -1.70
CA PHE A 362 12.33 38.33 -1.25
C PHE A 362 13.83 38.52 -1.02
N ASP A 363 14.30 38.07 0.14
CA ASP A 363 15.71 37.98 0.51
C ASP A 363 16.05 36.52 0.88
N MET A 364 17.11 35.99 0.28
CA MET A 364 17.56 34.62 0.51
C MET A 364 18.43 34.56 1.77
N SER A 365 17.78 34.49 2.92
CA SER A 365 18.45 34.42 4.22
C SER A 365 19.16 33.08 4.45
N GLN A 366 20.00 33.00 5.50
CA GLN A 366 20.61 31.72 5.91
C GLN A 366 19.55 30.71 6.39
N ASP A 367 18.46 31.17 7.00
CA ASP A 367 17.36 30.30 7.40
C ASP A 367 16.63 29.72 6.19
N PHE A 368 16.42 30.53 5.14
CA PHE A 368 15.90 30.04 3.87
C PHE A 368 16.79 28.96 3.28
N ILE A 369 18.11 29.22 3.20
CA ILE A 369 19.08 28.26 2.62
C ILE A 369 19.08 26.95 3.41
N ARG A 370 18.92 26.99 4.73
CA ARG A 370 18.84 25.79 5.57
C ARG A 370 17.61 24.93 5.23
N VAL A 371 16.47 25.55 4.92
CA VAL A 371 15.20 24.85 4.70
C VAL A 371 15.00 24.45 3.24
N PHE A 372 15.24 25.38 2.31
CA PHE A 372 14.94 25.21 0.88
C PHE A 372 16.20 25.10 0.00
N GLY A 373 17.39 25.08 0.61
CA GLY A 373 18.66 25.01 -0.11
C GLY A 373 19.06 26.33 -0.76
N LYS A 374 20.29 26.35 -1.29
CA LYS A 374 20.79 27.48 -2.07
C LYS A 374 20.40 27.30 -3.53
N VAL A 375 19.54 28.19 -4.03
CA VAL A 375 18.99 28.12 -5.38
C VAL A 375 19.15 29.45 -6.13
N ASN A 376 18.92 29.45 -7.45
CA ASN A 376 18.99 30.66 -8.28
C ASN A 376 17.56 31.10 -8.66
N LEU A 377 16.98 32.01 -7.87
CA LEU A 377 15.63 32.54 -8.12
C LEU A 377 15.65 33.85 -8.90
N PRO A 378 14.61 34.16 -9.71
CA PRO A 378 14.46 35.45 -10.36
C PRO A 378 14.47 36.63 -9.38
N SER A 379 14.95 37.79 -9.83
CA SER A 379 15.00 38.99 -9.00
C SER A 379 13.62 39.63 -8.84
N GLY A 380 13.33 40.20 -7.66
CA GLY A 380 12.14 41.02 -7.43
C GLY A 380 10.88 40.23 -7.04
N LEU A 381 11.01 38.94 -6.72
CA LEU A 381 9.92 38.15 -6.14
C LEU A 381 9.41 38.80 -4.85
N MET A 382 8.11 38.72 -4.64
CA MET A 382 7.45 39.23 -3.44
C MET A 382 7.28 38.12 -2.41
N ALA A 383 7.40 38.47 -1.13
CA ALA A 383 7.24 37.55 -0.01
C ALA A 383 6.34 38.18 1.06
N PRO A 384 5.50 37.39 1.76
CA PRO A 384 4.71 37.86 2.87
C PRO A 384 5.57 38.16 4.10
N SER A 385 5.02 38.93 5.05
CA SER A 385 5.69 39.20 6.34
C SER A 385 5.88 37.96 7.20
N TYR A 386 5.07 36.93 6.95
CA TYR A 386 5.17 35.61 7.55
C TYR A 386 4.61 34.60 6.55
N SER A 387 5.38 33.56 6.24
CA SER A 387 5.06 32.66 5.12
C SER A 387 4.58 31.32 5.62
N SER A 388 3.45 30.82 5.12
CA SER A 388 3.07 29.41 5.27
C SER A 388 3.13 28.73 3.91
N ILE A 389 3.74 27.54 3.87
CA ILE A 389 3.78 26.68 2.68
C ILE A 389 2.72 25.58 2.73
N ASP A 390 1.90 25.56 3.78
CA ASP A 390 0.76 24.65 4.00
C ASP A 390 -0.55 25.19 3.45
N CYS A 391 -0.55 26.37 2.79
CA CYS A 391 -1.71 26.89 2.06
C CYS A 391 -1.98 26.10 0.77
N ILE A 392 -2.25 24.81 0.90
CA ILE A 392 -2.66 23.88 -0.16
C ILE A 392 -4.15 23.58 -0.04
N LEU A 393 -4.81 23.21 -1.13
CA LEU A 393 -6.26 23.00 -1.17
C LEU A 393 -6.85 22.07 -0.09
N PRO A 394 -6.22 20.91 0.27
CA PRO A 394 -6.75 20.06 1.34
C PRO A 394 -6.69 20.71 2.73
N ASN A 395 -5.84 21.71 2.93
CA ASN A 395 -5.67 22.41 4.22
C ASN A 395 -6.55 23.67 4.32
N ILE A 396 -7.43 23.91 3.36
CA ILE A 396 -8.34 25.07 3.36
C ILE A 396 -9.78 24.57 3.37
N ILE A 397 -10.51 24.83 4.45
CA ILE A 397 -11.94 24.52 4.56
C ILE A 397 -12.75 25.66 3.97
N LEU A 398 -13.67 25.32 3.05
CA LEU A 398 -14.79 26.13 2.63
C LEU A 398 -15.94 25.93 3.63
N GLY A 399 -16.16 26.95 4.47
CA GLY A 399 -17.27 26.98 5.41
C GLY A 399 -18.63 27.19 4.74
N GLU A 400 -19.70 26.92 5.48
CA GLU A 400 -21.08 27.16 5.01
C GLU A 400 -21.37 28.66 4.75
N ASP A 401 -20.63 29.55 5.41
CA ASP A 401 -20.65 30.99 5.21
C ASP A 401 -19.75 31.47 4.05
N GLU A 402 -19.27 30.53 3.23
CA GLU A 402 -18.31 30.74 2.14
C GLU A 402 -16.94 31.25 2.60
N SER A 403 -16.62 31.24 3.89
CA SER A 403 -15.28 31.60 4.38
C SER A 403 -14.25 30.54 3.99
N TRP A 404 -13.00 30.97 3.76
CA TRP A 404 -11.88 30.08 3.50
C TRP A 404 -10.99 30.06 4.73
N THR A 405 -10.96 28.94 5.44
CA THR A 405 -10.19 28.83 6.69
C THR A 405 -9.03 27.86 6.53
N LEU A 406 -7.80 28.36 6.70
CA LEU A 406 -6.58 27.55 6.76
C LEU A 406 -6.56 26.76 8.07
N ILE A 407 -6.66 25.44 7.98
CA ILE A 407 -6.74 24.53 9.13
C ILE A 407 -5.42 23.89 9.52
N ASP A 408 -4.44 23.91 8.62
CA ASP A 408 -3.07 23.50 8.91
C ASP A 408 -2.08 24.58 8.50
N TYR A 409 -1.17 24.89 9.40
CA TYR A 409 -0.17 25.95 9.27
C TYR A 409 1.11 25.53 9.99
N GLU A 410 1.38 24.23 9.98
CA GLU A 410 2.50 23.59 10.64
C GLU A 410 3.85 24.03 10.09
N TRP A 411 3.94 24.18 8.77
CA TRP A 411 5.12 24.64 8.07
C TRP A 411 4.97 26.11 7.72
N SER A 412 5.23 26.93 8.72
CA SER A 412 5.24 28.37 8.59
C SER A 412 6.58 28.94 9.04
N PHE A 413 6.98 30.08 8.49
CA PHE A 413 8.34 30.59 8.64
C PHE A 413 8.37 32.10 8.77
N GLU A 414 9.25 32.57 9.66
CA GLU A 414 9.53 33.99 9.89
C GLU A 414 10.36 34.62 8.77
N PHE A 415 11.15 33.80 8.06
CA PHE A 415 11.96 34.29 6.95
C PHE A 415 11.12 34.39 5.66
N SER A 416 11.60 35.20 4.72
CA SER A 416 10.91 35.46 3.46
C SER A 416 10.90 34.21 2.57
N ILE A 417 9.73 33.82 2.08
CA ILE A 417 9.54 32.79 1.06
C ILE A 417 8.78 33.42 -0.11
N PRO A 418 9.17 33.22 -1.38
CA PRO A 418 8.40 33.73 -2.51
C PRO A 418 6.96 33.21 -2.46
N ILE A 419 5.96 34.10 -2.57
CA ILE A 419 4.55 33.68 -2.54
C ILE A 419 4.22 32.70 -3.69
N ASN A 420 4.88 32.88 -4.83
CA ASN A 420 4.76 32.00 -5.99
C ASN A 420 5.19 30.56 -5.68
N PHE A 421 6.07 30.32 -4.72
CA PHE A 421 6.42 28.96 -4.28
C PHE A 421 5.26 28.30 -3.53
N THR A 422 4.55 29.03 -2.67
CA THR A 422 3.33 28.52 -2.01
C THR A 422 2.24 28.22 -3.04
N ILE A 423 2.03 29.12 -4.02
CA ILE A 423 1.06 28.91 -5.11
C ILE A 423 1.46 27.71 -5.97
N TYR A 424 2.74 27.57 -6.30
CA TYR A 424 3.28 26.40 -7.00
C TYR A 424 2.96 25.11 -6.24
N ARG A 425 3.24 25.06 -4.93
CA ARG A 425 2.94 23.89 -4.08
C ARG A 425 1.45 23.57 -4.11
N MET A 426 0.58 24.56 -3.95
CA MET A 426 -0.86 24.36 -4.02
C MET A 426 -1.30 23.72 -5.35
N ILE A 427 -0.84 24.25 -6.48
CA ILE A 427 -1.17 23.70 -7.81
C ILE A 427 -0.57 22.29 -7.96
N HIS A 428 0.69 22.11 -7.58
CA HIS A 428 1.42 20.85 -7.71
C HIS A 428 0.76 19.72 -6.92
N TYR A 429 0.48 19.95 -5.63
CA TYR A 429 -0.15 18.96 -4.76
C TYR A 429 -1.58 18.60 -5.20
N TYR A 430 -2.30 19.52 -5.84
CA TYR A 430 -3.61 19.20 -6.39
C TYR A 430 -3.50 18.45 -7.72
N VAL A 431 -2.83 19.02 -8.73
CA VAL A 431 -2.85 18.54 -10.12
C VAL A 431 -1.98 17.31 -10.33
N GLU A 432 -0.81 17.22 -9.69
CA GLU A 432 0.22 16.24 -10.04
C GLU A 432 0.11 14.93 -9.24
N THR A 433 -0.63 14.92 -8.13
CA THR A 433 -0.74 13.79 -7.20
C THR A 433 -1.80 12.76 -7.58
N SER A 434 -2.68 13.08 -8.54
CA SER A 434 -3.75 12.20 -9.02
C SER A 434 -3.79 12.17 -10.55
N PRO A 435 -3.75 10.99 -11.20
CA PRO A 435 -3.88 10.86 -12.65
C PRO A 435 -5.15 11.50 -13.22
N GLN A 436 -6.26 11.45 -12.49
CA GLN A 436 -7.55 12.03 -12.88
C GLN A 436 -7.46 13.56 -13.02
N ARG A 437 -6.70 14.22 -12.15
CA ARG A 437 -6.53 15.68 -12.13
C ARG A 437 -5.58 16.19 -13.20
N GLN A 438 -4.75 15.33 -13.80
CA GLN A 438 -3.78 15.72 -14.84
C GLN A 438 -4.41 16.24 -16.14
N VAL A 439 -5.72 16.05 -16.35
CA VAL A 439 -6.47 16.69 -17.46
C VAL A 439 -6.33 18.22 -17.42
N LEU A 440 -6.11 18.80 -16.24
CA LEU A 440 -5.96 20.23 -16.02
C LEU A 440 -4.64 20.80 -16.57
N ARG A 441 -3.64 19.96 -16.91
CA ARG A 441 -2.34 20.41 -17.46
C ARG A 441 -2.49 21.22 -18.75
N LYS A 442 -3.54 20.98 -19.53
CA LYS A 442 -3.80 21.70 -20.80
C LYS A 442 -4.12 23.19 -20.64
N TYR A 443 -4.32 23.68 -19.41
CA TYR A 443 -4.71 25.06 -19.13
C TYR A 443 -3.55 25.97 -18.71
N ASP A 444 -2.30 25.47 -18.69
CA ASP A 444 -1.10 26.25 -18.34
C ASP A 444 -1.25 27.02 -17.00
N ILE A 445 -1.79 26.33 -15.98
CA ILE A 445 -2.24 26.94 -14.71
C ILE A 445 -1.12 27.73 -14.03
N TYR A 446 0.10 27.19 -14.00
CA TYR A 446 1.26 27.87 -13.40
C TYR A 446 1.53 29.23 -14.04
N GLN A 447 1.52 29.31 -15.38
CA GLN A 447 1.73 30.57 -16.09
C GLN A 447 0.59 31.56 -15.82
N ARG A 448 -0.66 31.07 -15.81
CA ARG A 448 -1.83 31.89 -15.49
C ARG A 448 -1.85 32.39 -14.05
N ALA A 449 -1.25 31.65 -13.13
CA ALA A 449 -1.05 32.06 -11.74
C ALA A 449 0.14 33.05 -11.57
N GLY A 450 0.88 33.35 -12.65
CA GLY A 450 2.00 34.29 -12.63
C GLY A 450 3.34 33.67 -12.21
N ILE A 451 3.50 32.35 -12.39
CA ILE A 451 4.75 31.63 -12.14
C ILE A 451 5.49 31.48 -13.47
N SER A 452 6.74 31.94 -13.50
CA SER A 452 7.62 31.87 -14.66
C SER A 452 8.23 30.48 -14.87
N GLN A 453 8.76 30.23 -16.08
CA GLN A 453 9.49 29.00 -16.37
C GLN A 453 10.75 28.84 -15.49
N GLU A 454 11.47 29.94 -15.24
CA GLU A 454 12.64 29.95 -14.36
C GLU A 454 12.28 29.53 -12.92
N GLU A 455 11.12 29.96 -12.41
CA GLU A 455 10.62 29.53 -11.10
C GLU A 455 10.26 28.03 -11.10
N MET A 456 9.59 27.53 -12.15
CA MET A 456 9.19 26.12 -12.26
C MET A 456 10.38 25.15 -12.34
N GLU A 457 11.54 25.59 -12.83
CA GLU A 457 12.77 24.78 -12.84
C GLU A 457 13.42 24.69 -11.44
N VAL A 458 13.17 25.69 -10.58
CA VAL A 458 13.83 25.82 -9.27
C VAL A 458 12.96 25.28 -8.14
N TYR A 459 11.64 25.47 -8.19
CA TYR A 459 10.74 25.06 -7.12
C TYR A 459 10.74 23.55 -6.80
N PRO A 460 10.91 22.62 -7.75
CA PRO A 460 11.13 21.21 -7.43
C PRO A 460 12.36 20.97 -6.54
N LEU A 461 13.46 21.71 -6.76
CA LEU A 461 14.68 21.62 -5.95
C LEU A 461 14.45 22.15 -4.54
N MET A 462 13.67 23.23 -4.41
CA MET A 462 13.25 23.76 -3.11
C MET A 462 12.38 22.74 -2.35
N GLU A 463 11.46 22.05 -3.05
CA GLU A 463 10.65 21.00 -2.47
C GLU A 463 11.52 19.83 -1.96
N GLU A 464 12.46 19.35 -2.79
CA GLU A 464 13.39 18.30 -2.39
C GLU A 464 14.22 18.69 -1.15
N ALA A 465 14.74 19.92 -1.12
CA ALA A 465 15.48 20.43 0.03
C ALA A 465 14.60 20.49 1.28
N PHE A 466 13.34 20.92 1.16
CA PHE A 466 12.39 20.94 2.25
C PHE A 466 12.06 19.55 2.79
N GLN A 467 11.83 18.56 1.91
CA GLN A 467 11.62 17.17 2.31
C GLN A 467 12.85 16.62 3.06
N ASN A 468 14.06 16.94 2.59
CA ASN A 468 15.30 16.57 3.29
C ASN A 468 15.46 17.29 4.65
N TYR A 469 15.01 18.54 4.75
CA TYR A 469 14.98 19.29 6.01
C TYR A 469 14.02 18.67 7.04
N ILE A 470 12.82 18.26 6.62
CA ILE A 470 11.86 17.57 7.51
C ILE A 470 12.44 16.25 8.01
N LEU A 471 13.12 15.50 7.15
CA LEU A 471 13.76 14.25 7.52
C LEU A 471 14.98 14.49 8.42
N SER A 472 15.82 15.51 8.17
CA SER A 472 17.01 15.83 8.96
C SER A 472 17.86 14.59 9.32
N GLY A 473 18.07 13.69 8.35
CA GLY A 473 18.82 12.43 8.53
C GLY A 473 17.98 11.24 9.00
N HIS A 474 16.70 11.44 9.33
CA HIS A 474 15.72 10.37 9.56
C HIS A 474 15.53 9.53 8.29
N VAL A 475 15.50 8.22 8.46
CA VAL A 475 15.16 7.27 7.38
C VAL A 475 13.68 6.96 7.50
N PRO A 476 12.84 7.45 6.57
CA PRO A 476 11.41 7.17 6.64
C PRO A 476 11.12 5.71 6.30
N LEU A 477 10.00 5.18 6.79
CA LEU A 477 9.60 3.78 6.62
C LEU A 477 9.57 3.36 5.14
N ARG A 478 9.18 4.28 4.25
CA ARG A 478 9.20 4.03 2.79
C ARG A 478 10.58 3.69 2.23
N LYS A 479 11.67 4.18 2.84
CA LYS A 479 13.05 3.81 2.43
C LYS A 479 13.46 2.47 3.00
N ASP A 480 12.97 2.08 4.17
CA ASP A 480 13.21 0.74 4.71
C ASP A 480 12.55 -0.34 3.83
N TYR A 481 11.49 0.00 3.10
CA TYR A 481 10.91 -0.90 2.10
C TYR A 481 11.90 -1.30 1.00
N ASP A 482 12.81 -0.41 0.59
CA ASP A 482 13.82 -0.74 -0.42
C ASP A 482 14.79 -1.85 0.04
N PHE A 483 14.94 -2.03 1.36
CA PHE A 483 15.85 -3.02 1.95
C PHE A 483 15.15 -4.25 2.51
N CYS A 484 13.98 -4.06 3.11
CA CYS A 484 13.24 -5.07 3.85
C CYS A 484 11.94 -5.51 3.16
N GLY A 485 11.52 -4.82 2.10
CA GLY A 485 10.30 -5.10 1.36
C GLY A 485 10.31 -6.48 0.70
N LYS A 486 9.13 -7.07 0.58
CA LYS A 486 8.92 -8.34 -0.10
C LYS A 486 8.35 -8.16 -1.49
N PRO A 487 8.53 -9.15 -2.39
CA PRO A 487 7.99 -9.09 -3.75
C PRO A 487 6.48 -8.88 -3.78
N VAL A 488 6.04 -8.02 -4.70
CA VAL A 488 4.63 -7.77 -5.00
C VAL A 488 4.39 -8.07 -6.48
N TYR A 489 3.49 -9.02 -6.76
CA TYR A 489 3.19 -9.46 -8.12
C TYR A 489 1.80 -8.99 -8.56
N HIS A 490 1.76 -8.05 -9.50
CA HIS A 490 0.49 -7.63 -10.11
C HIS A 490 -0.06 -8.73 -11.02
N VAL A 491 -1.25 -9.25 -10.72
CA VAL A 491 -1.84 -10.37 -11.47
C VAL A 491 -1.98 -10.05 -12.95
N ARG A 492 -2.34 -8.81 -13.31
CA ARG A 492 -2.40 -8.38 -14.72
C ARG A 492 -1.06 -8.54 -15.44
N ARG A 493 0.07 -8.24 -14.77
CA ARG A 493 1.41 -8.41 -15.37
C ARG A 493 1.77 -9.89 -15.49
N VAL A 494 1.49 -10.68 -14.45
CA VAL A 494 1.72 -12.14 -14.47
C VAL A 494 0.94 -12.79 -15.62
N LEU A 495 -0.34 -12.44 -15.80
CA LEU A 495 -1.16 -12.95 -16.89
C LEU A 495 -0.62 -12.55 -18.26
N ASN A 496 -0.11 -11.32 -18.41
CA ASN A 496 0.53 -10.90 -19.67
C ASN A 496 1.78 -11.73 -19.96
N GLU A 497 2.64 -11.98 -18.97
CA GLU A 497 3.83 -12.83 -19.14
C GLU A 497 3.47 -14.28 -19.49
N ILE A 498 2.42 -14.82 -18.87
CA ILE A 498 1.89 -16.15 -19.21
C ILE A 498 1.40 -16.18 -20.66
N GLN A 499 0.59 -15.21 -21.08
CA GLN A 499 0.07 -15.14 -22.45
C GLN A 499 1.19 -14.98 -23.49
N GLU A 500 2.21 -14.16 -23.20
CA GLU A 500 3.37 -14.02 -24.08
C GLU A 500 4.18 -15.33 -24.16
N THR A 501 4.32 -16.05 -23.05
CA THR A 501 4.98 -17.36 -23.01
C THR A 501 4.19 -18.39 -23.82
N GLU A 502 2.87 -18.47 -23.63
CA GLU A 502 1.99 -19.34 -24.41
C GLU A 502 2.06 -19.05 -25.90
N ARG A 503 2.11 -17.76 -26.30
CA ARG A 503 2.25 -17.36 -27.70
C ARG A 503 3.58 -17.82 -28.28
N LYS A 504 4.67 -17.63 -27.54
CA LYS A 504 6.02 -18.03 -27.99
C LYS A 504 6.18 -19.53 -28.16
N GLN A 505 5.53 -20.29 -27.27
CA GLN A 505 5.61 -21.75 -27.23
C GLN A 505 4.48 -22.45 -28.00
N ALA A 506 3.57 -21.71 -28.66
CA ALA A 506 2.41 -22.29 -29.31
C ALA A 506 2.83 -23.27 -30.42
N LEU A 507 2.47 -24.54 -30.24
CA LEU A 507 2.74 -25.59 -31.21
C LEU A 507 1.75 -25.49 -32.36
N THR A 508 2.22 -25.14 -33.55
CA THR A 508 1.36 -24.86 -34.70
C THR A 508 1.55 -25.89 -35.82
N PHE A 509 0.43 -26.45 -36.30
CA PHE A 509 0.39 -27.38 -37.41
C PHE A 509 -0.11 -26.67 -38.66
N TYR A 510 0.64 -26.76 -39.75
CA TYR A 510 0.26 -26.27 -41.08
C TYR A 510 -0.03 -27.46 -41.99
N PHE A 511 -1.25 -27.48 -42.54
CA PHE A 511 -1.73 -28.55 -43.42
C PHE A 511 -1.68 -28.09 -44.87
N ASP A 512 -0.85 -28.74 -45.69
CA ASP A 512 -0.74 -28.44 -47.12
C ASP A 512 -1.47 -29.48 -47.97
N ASN A 513 -2.48 -29.01 -48.71
CA ASN A 513 -3.30 -29.82 -49.63
C ASN A 513 -2.72 -29.92 -51.06
N GLY A 514 -1.50 -29.43 -51.29
CA GLY A 514 -0.82 -29.39 -52.59
C GLY A 514 -0.63 -27.98 -53.18
N ASN A 515 -1.05 -26.93 -52.47
CA ASN A 515 -0.93 -25.53 -52.88
C ASN A 515 0.08 -24.72 -52.06
N GLY A 516 0.80 -25.38 -51.14
CA GLY A 516 1.73 -24.74 -50.20
C GLY A 516 1.12 -24.52 -48.81
N PHE A 517 1.99 -24.17 -47.85
CA PHE A 517 1.57 -23.82 -46.50
C PHE A 517 0.94 -22.42 -46.46
N SER A 518 -0.12 -22.25 -45.67
CA SER A 518 -0.80 -20.96 -45.50
C SER A 518 -1.36 -20.83 -44.09
N GLU A 519 -1.44 -19.59 -43.60
CA GLU A 519 -2.03 -19.24 -42.29
C GLU A 519 -3.51 -19.68 -42.16
N GLN A 520 -4.23 -19.73 -43.29
CA GLN A 520 -5.63 -20.14 -43.33
C GLN A 520 -5.83 -21.64 -43.09
N SER A 521 -4.76 -22.43 -43.19
CA SER A 521 -4.76 -23.89 -43.03
C SER A 521 -3.86 -24.31 -41.85
N THR A 522 -4.14 -23.73 -40.68
CA THR A 522 -3.37 -23.95 -39.45
C THR A 522 -4.21 -24.47 -38.29
N LYS A 523 -3.55 -25.13 -37.34
CA LYS A 523 -4.11 -25.42 -36.02
C LYS A 523 -3.03 -25.29 -34.95
N SER A 524 -3.23 -24.37 -34.01
CA SER A 524 -2.31 -24.14 -32.90
C SER A 524 -2.82 -24.73 -31.60
N TYR A 525 -1.88 -25.24 -30.80
CA TYR A 525 -2.11 -25.80 -29.48
C TYR A 525 -1.26 -25.05 -28.46
N ARG A 526 -1.81 -24.83 -27.26
CA ARG A 526 -1.13 -24.18 -26.14
C ARG A 526 -0.89 -25.17 -25.02
N CYS A 527 0.21 -25.02 -24.30
CA CYS A 527 0.52 -25.83 -23.14
C CYS A 527 -0.08 -25.18 -21.89
N GLU A 528 -1.23 -25.68 -21.42
CA GLU A 528 -1.93 -25.13 -20.24
C GLU A 528 -1.09 -25.22 -18.95
N ALA A 529 -0.23 -26.24 -18.83
CA ALA A 529 0.67 -26.43 -17.69
C ALA A 529 1.90 -25.50 -17.72
N LEU A 530 2.14 -24.80 -18.84
CA LEU A 530 3.32 -23.95 -19.08
C LEU A 530 4.68 -24.67 -18.87
N ASP A 531 4.69 -26.00 -18.91
CA ASP A 531 5.89 -26.84 -18.76
C ASP A 531 6.54 -27.18 -20.11
N GLY A 532 5.96 -26.68 -21.20
CA GLY A 532 6.39 -26.94 -22.57
C GLY A 532 6.07 -28.34 -23.08
N VAL A 533 5.31 -29.15 -22.33
CA VAL A 533 4.95 -30.51 -22.72
C VAL A 533 3.65 -30.51 -23.52
N TYR A 534 3.71 -31.15 -24.69
CA TYR A 534 2.57 -31.39 -25.57
C TYR A 534 2.40 -32.89 -25.76
N ASP A 535 1.31 -33.46 -25.22
CA ASP A 535 0.86 -34.83 -25.49
C ASP A 535 -0.46 -34.78 -26.25
N LEU A 536 -0.40 -34.94 -27.57
CA LEU A 536 -1.52 -34.66 -28.48
C LEU A 536 -1.80 -35.83 -29.43
N MET A 537 -3.10 -36.04 -29.69
CA MET A 537 -3.59 -36.82 -30.81
C MET A 537 -4.26 -35.89 -31.82
N ILE A 538 -3.69 -35.77 -33.01
CA ILE A 538 -4.12 -34.80 -34.02
C ILE A 538 -4.65 -35.53 -35.23
N ARG A 539 -5.93 -35.33 -35.52
CA ARG A 539 -6.54 -35.80 -36.76
C ARG A 539 -6.08 -34.94 -37.92
N ILE A 540 -5.45 -35.55 -38.91
CA ILE A 540 -4.95 -34.90 -40.12
C ILE A 540 -6.11 -34.81 -41.13
N PRO A 541 -6.40 -33.62 -41.70
CA PRO A 541 -7.41 -33.50 -42.75
C PRO A 541 -7.09 -34.38 -43.96
N TYR A 542 -8.10 -35.06 -44.52
CA TYR A 542 -7.95 -36.08 -45.58
C TYR A 542 -7.18 -35.60 -46.83
N SER A 543 -7.28 -34.31 -47.18
CA SER A 543 -6.59 -33.73 -48.33
C SER A 543 -5.11 -33.38 -48.08
N THR A 544 -4.60 -33.55 -46.86
CA THR A 544 -3.25 -33.12 -46.47
C THR A 544 -2.19 -34.01 -47.11
N ARG A 545 -1.32 -33.42 -47.94
CA ARG A 545 -0.19 -34.09 -48.57
C ARG A 545 1.11 -33.94 -47.77
N ARG A 546 1.29 -32.78 -47.16
CA ARG A 546 2.46 -32.44 -46.31
C ARG A 546 2.00 -31.79 -45.02
N LEU A 547 2.72 -32.06 -43.94
CA LEU A 547 2.46 -31.48 -42.63
C LEU A 547 3.72 -30.75 -42.15
N ARG A 548 3.58 -29.47 -41.83
CA ARG A 548 4.63 -28.70 -41.16
C ARG A 548 4.21 -28.46 -39.71
N ILE A 549 5.11 -28.76 -38.79
CA ILE A 549 4.93 -28.62 -37.36
C ILE A 549 5.93 -27.58 -36.88
N ASP A 550 5.43 -26.48 -36.35
CA ASP A 550 6.22 -25.37 -35.87
C ASP A 550 6.19 -25.37 -34.34
N PRO A 551 7.28 -25.77 -33.68
CA PRO A 551 7.37 -25.86 -32.23
C PRO A 551 7.63 -24.48 -31.60
N GLY A 552 6.70 -23.55 -31.79
CA GLY A 552 6.81 -22.15 -31.36
C GLY A 552 7.32 -21.21 -32.45
N ASN A 553 7.56 -19.94 -32.09
CA ASN A 553 8.02 -18.87 -33.00
C ASN A 553 9.29 -18.15 -32.48
N GLU A 554 10.04 -18.81 -31.61
CA GLU A 554 11.32 -18.35 -31.08
C GLU A 554 12.35 -19.48 -31.19
N ALA A 555 13.60 -19.18 -30.84
CA ALA A 555 14.63 -20.21 -30.71
C ALA A 555 14.27 -21.19 -29.58
N VAL A 556 14.29 -22.48 -29.89
CA VAL A 556 13.78 -23.54 -29.01
C VAL A 556 14.65 -24.79 -29.03
N THR A 557 14.61 -25.55 -27.95
CA THR A 557 14.93 -26.98 -27.98
C THR A 557 13.65 -27.79 -28.03
N VAL A 558 13.65 -28.87 -28.82
CA VAL A 558 12.51 -29.78 -28.95
C VAL A 558 12.99 -31.20 -28.70
N GLU A 559 12.47 -31.82 -27.64
CA GLU A 559 12.62 -33.24 -27.38
C GLU A 559 11.38 -33.98 -27.92
N ILE A 560 11.58 -34.81 -28.94
CA ILE A 560 10.53 -35.61 -29.58
C ILE A 560 10.46 -36.97 -28.89
N LYS A 561 9.58 -37.13 -27.90
CA LYS A 561 9.44 -38.39 -27.15
C LYS A 561 8.58 -39.40 -27.90
N LYS A 562 7.48 -38.94 -28.52
CA LYS A 562 6.64 -39.74 -29.41
C LYS A 562 6.37 -38.97 -30.69
N LEU A 563 6.45 -39.67 -31.82
CA LEU A 563 6.00 -39.19 -33.12
C LEU A 563 5.68 -40.41 -33.99
N HIS A 564 4.41 -40.82 -34.00
CA HIS A 564 3.95 -42.00 -34.72
C HIS A 564 2.49 -41.86 -35.15
N TRP A 565 2.05 -42.72 -36.05
CA TRP A 565 0.67 -42.78 -36.50
C TRP A 565 -0.18 -43.67 -35.60
N TYR A 566 -1.43 -43.28 -35.38
CA TYR A 566 -2.38 -44.03 -34.56
C TYR A 566 -2.60 -45.43 -35.15
N GLY A 567 -2.30 -46.46 -34.35
CA GLY A 567 -2.31 -47.87 -34.79
C GLY A 567 -0.92 -48.44 -35.11
N ASN A 568 0.11 -47.60 -35.27
CA ASN A 568 1.48 -48.03 -35.55
C ASN A 568 2.52 -47.41 -34.57
N PRO A 569 2.48 -47.77 -33.27
CA PRO A 569 3.30 -47.12 -32.23
C PRO A 569 4.81 -47.39 -32.36
N LYS A 570 5.22 -48.40 -33.13
CA LYS A 570 6.62 -48.71 -33.43
C LYS A 570 7.08 -48.16 -34.79
N GLY A 571 6.16 -47.53 -35.54
CA GLY A 571 6.45 -46.93 -36.84
C GLY A 571 7.39 -45.75 -36.69
N VAL A 572 8.39 -45.66 -37.57
CA VAL A 572 9.33 -44.54 -37.61
C VAL A 572 8.86 -43.53 -38.65
N ILE A 573 8.41 -42.36 -38.21
CA ILE A 573 8.11 -41.23 -39.09
C ILE A 573 9.40 -40.52 -39.46
N LYS A 574 9.68 -40.42 -40.76
CA LYS A 574 10.78 -39.59 -41.28
C LYS A 574 10.29 -38.16 -41.47
N PHE A 575 11.12 -37.20 -41.08
CA PHE A 575 10.84 -35.77 -41.26
C PHE A 575 12.12 -35.03 -41.65
N LEU A 576 11.93 -33.89 -42.31
CA LEU A 576 12.95 -32.86 -42.49
C LEU A 576 12.79 -31.80 -41.40
N SER A 577 13.88 -31.14 -41.03
CA SER A 577 13.82 -30.07 -40.05
C SER A 577 14.97 -29.10 -40.29
N ASN A 578 14.72 -27.81 -40.03
CA ASN A 578 15.77 -26.79 -39.97
C ASN A 578 16.53 -26.77 -38.63
N GLY A 579 16.22 -27.68 -37.70
CA GLY A 579 16.90 -27.79 -36.40
C GLY A 579 18.20 -28.63 -36.43
N HIS A 580 19.15 -28.25 -35.59
CA HIS A 580 20.38 -28.97 -35.32
C HIS A 580 20.13 -30.13 -34.35
N LYS A 581 20.40 -31.37 -34.78
CA LYS A 581 20.26 -32.55 -33.91
C LYS A 581 21.35 -32.58 -32.84
N LEU A 582 21.00 -32.54 -31.54
CA LEU A 582 21.96 -32.59 -30.43
C LEU A 582 22.28 -34.03 -30.01
N LYS A 583 21.21 -34.79 -29.75
CA LYS A 583 21.21 -36.21 -29.34
C LYS A 583 19.95 -36.88 -29.89
N GLU A 584 19.90 -38.20 -29.86
CA GLU A 584 18.83 -39.08 -30.37
C GLU A 584 17.51 -38.39 -30.76
N ASN A 585 16.78 -37.84 -29.77
CA ASN A 585 15.46 -37.24 -29.94
C ASN A 585 15.42 -35.73 -29.63
N LEU A 586 16.56 -35.06 -29.40
CA LEU A 586 16.64 -33.65 -29.02
C LEU A 586 17.21 -32.81 -30.16
N TYR A 587 16.48 -31.78 -30.53
CA TYR A 587 16.81 -30.84 -31.61
C TYR A 587 16.91 -29.41 -31.03
N LEU A 588 17.83 -28.60 -31.57
CA LEU A 588 17.93 -27.17 -31.30
C LEU A 588 17.56 -26.41 -32.57
N PHE A 589 16.70 -25.42 -32.42
CA PHE A 589 16.33 -24.50 -33.47
C PHE A 589 16.87 -23.12 -33.10
N ASP A 590 17.83 -22.64 -33.87
CA ASP A 590 18.50 -21.34 -33.74
C ASP A 590 17.84 -20.28 -34.64
N THR A 591 16.52 -20.32 -34.74
CA THR A 591 15.72 -19.44 -35.60
C THR A 591 14.39 -19.11 -34.93
N ARG A 592 13.77 -18.00 -35.35
CA ARG A 592 12.38 -17.64 -34.97
C ARG A 592 11.32 -18.35 -35.81
N ASP A 593 11.73 -19.18 -36.76
CA ASP A 593 10.84 -19.99 -37.61
C ASP A 593 11.21 -21.47 -37.51
N PRO A 594 11.15 -22.09 -36.31
CA PRO A 594 11.48 -23.50 -36.16
C PRO A 594 10.47 -24.35 -36.92
N ASN A 595 10.92 -25.36 -37.67
CA ASN A 595 10.02 -26.23 -38.41
C ASN A 595 10.45 -27.70 -38.47
N ILE A 596 9.44 -28.56 -38.42
CA ILE A 596 9.53 -30.00 -38.64
C ILE A 596 8.55 -30.34 -39.77
N LEU A 597 9.06 -30.83 -40.89
CA LEU A 597 8.32 -31.10 -42.11
C LEU A 597 8.20 -32.60 -42.37
N LEU A 598 6.96 -33.08 -42.43
CA LEU A 598 6.62 -34.42 -42.90
C LEU A 598 6.21 -34.29 -44.37
N GLU A 599 7.03 -34.83 -45.28
CA GLU A 599 6.86 -34.67 -46.73
C GLU A 599 5.77 -35.57 -47.34
N SER A 600 5.34 -36.61 -46.62
CA SER A 600 4.33 -37.56 -47.08
C SER A 600 3.45 -38.03 -45.93
N ILE A 601 2.14 -37.95 -46.12
CA ILE A 601 1.11 -38.47 -45.19
C ILE A 601 0.58 -39.80 -45.76
N PRO A 602 0.57 -40.90 -45.00
CA PRO A 602 0.04 -42.19 -45.47
C PRO A 602 -1.46 -42.14 -45.74
N GLU A 603 -1.92 -42.83 -46.79
CA GLU A 603 -3.33 -42.78 -47.24
C GLU A 603 -4.34 -43.36 -46.22
N ASP A 604 -3.90 -44.29 -45.37
CA ASP A 604 -4.74 -45.00 -44.39
C ASP A 604 -4.61 -44.49 -42.93
N GLU A 605 -3.69 -43.54 -42.66
CA GLU A 605 -3.39 -43.09 -41.29
C GLU A 605 -3.92 -41.68 -41.03
N GLU A 606 -5.04 -41.57 -40.32
CA GLU A 606 -5.73 -40.28 -40.12
C GLU A 606 -5.31 -39.50 -38.87
N VAL A 607 -4.58 -40.11 -37.93
CA VAL A 607 -4.29 -39.51 -36.62
C VAL A 607 -2.81 -39.61 -36.29
N LEU A 608 -2.17 -38.45 -36.08
CA LEU A 608 -0.81 -38.33 -35.61
C LEU A 608 -0.79 -38.29 -34.08
N VAL A 609 0.01 -39.16 -33.45
CA VAL A 609 0.25 -39.15 -32.01
C VAL A 609 1.64 -38.56 -31.77
N LEU A 610 1.71 -37.50 -30.97
CA LEU A 610 2.96 -36.83 -30.65
C LEU A 610 3.08 -36.50 -29.16
N GLU A 611 4.29 -36.66 -28.65
CA GLU A 611 4.69 -36.18 -27.34
C GLU A 611 5.97 -35.38 -27.50
N LEU A 612 5.89 -34.07 -27.32
CA LEU A 612 7.00 -33.13 -27.46
C LEU A 612 7.26 -32.41 -26.15
N LYS A 613 8.52 -32.12 -25.85
CA LYS A 613 8.90 -31.11 -24.87
C LYS A 613 9.60 -29.96 -25.58
N ILE A 614 9.05 -28.75 -25.47
CA ILE A 614 9.55 -27.53 -26.09
C ILE A 614 10.07 -26.61 -24.99
N GLU A 615 11.32 -26.17 -25.08
CA GLU A 615 11.89 -25.20 -24.16
C GLU A 615 12.44 -24.01 -24.96
N THR A 616 12.00 -22.79 -24.62
CA THR A 616 12.46 -21.55 -25.26
C THR A 616 13.81 -21.12 -24.75
N MET A 617 14.63 -20.52 -25.60
CA MET A 617 15.89 -19.87 -25.24
C MET A 617 16.13 -18.61 -26.05
N SER A 618 17.11 -17.80 -25.66
CA SER A 618 17.48 -16.64 -26.46
C SER A 618 18.09 -17.09 -27.79
N LEU A 619 17.77 -16.36 -28.87
CA LEU A 619 18.28 -16.63 -30.21
C LEU A 619 19.82 -16.63 -30.24
N GLU A 620 20.46 -15.65 -29.59
CA GLU A 620 21.92 -15.55 -29.50
C GLU A 620 22.56 -16.79 -28.86
N ALA A 621 21.95 -17.33 -27.79
CA ALA A 621 22.44 -18.54 -27.15
C ALA A 621 22.27 -19.77 -28.05
N ALA A 622 21.14 -19.85 -28.78
CA ALA A 622 20.87 -20.92 -29.72
C ALA A 622 21.87 -20.92 -30.89
N GLU A 623 22.10 -19.77 -31.52
CA GLU A 623 23.08 -19.59 -32.62
C GLU A 623 24.49 -20.00 -32.17
N TRP A 624 24.91 -19.56 -30.98
CA TRP A 624 26.21 -19.94 -30.43
C TRP A 624 26.35 -21.45 -30.15
N LEU A 625 25.28 -22.11 -29.69
CA LEU A 625 25.25 -23.56 -29.48
C LEU A 625 25.26 -24.32 -30.82
N ALA A 626 24.51 -23.84 -31.81
CA ALA A 626 24.40 -24.43 -33.14
C ALA A 626 25.76 -24.56 -33.82
N GLU A 627 26.59 -23.50 -33.79
CA GLU A 627 27.96 -23.54 -34.34
C GLU A 627 28.82 -24.69 -33.76
N LYS A 628 28.70 -24.93 -32.45
CA LYS A 628 29.46 -25.98 -31.76
C LYS A 628 28.96 -27.37 -32.10
N ILE A 629 27.64 -27.53 -32.21
CA ILE A 629 27.00 -28.79 -32.62
C ILE A 629 27.48 -29.14 -34.03
N ASP A 630 27.38 -28.20 -34.96
CA ASP A 630 27.80 -28.38 -36.35
C ASP A 630 29.28 -28.72 -36.46
N ARG A 631 30.15 -28.01 -35.74
CA ARG A 631 31.59 -28.30 -35.71
C ARG A 631 31.87 -29.73 -35.23
N LYS A 632 31.19 -30.19 -34.18
CA LYS A 632 31.32 -31.56 -33.65
C LYS A 632 30.86 -32.60 -34.66
N TYR A 633 29.75 -32.35 -35.38
CA TYR A 633 29.28 -33.24 -36.45
C TYR A 633 30.23 -33.30 -37.63
N ARG A 634 30.77 -32.15 -38.08
CA ARG A 634 31.80 -32.08 -39.14
C ARG A 634 33.06 -32.87 -38.76
N LEU A 635 33.51 -32.75 -37.51
CA LEU A 635 34.65 -33.53 -36.98
C LEU A 635 34.36 -35.04 -36.95
N LYS A 636 33.20 -35.47 -36.42
CA LYS A 636 32.80 -36.89 -36.42
C LYS A 636 32.68 -37.49 -37.82
N LYS A 637 32.17 -36.72 -38.79
CA LYS A 637 32.04 -37.16 -40.20
C LYS A 637 33.39 -37.29 -40.89
N ARG A 638 34.36 -36.43 -40.54
CA ARG A 638 35.76 -36.53 -41.00
C ARG A 638 36.54 -37.70 -40.38
N LEU A 639 36.22 -38.09 -39.14
CA LEU A 639 36.85 -39.23 -38.44
C LEU A 639 36.23 -40.60 -38.82
N ARG A 640 35.07 -40.62 -39.49
CA ARG A 640 34.39 -41.84 -39.98
C ARG A 640 34.59 -42.10 -41.48
N LYS A 641 35.22 -41.17 -42.20
CA LYS A 641 35.78 -41.37 -43.54
C LYS A 641 37.25 -41.70 -43.40
#